data_AF-A0A6A5H9B0-F1
#
_entry.id   AF-A0A6A5H9B0-F1
#
_cell.length_a   1.000
_cell.length_b   1.000
_cell.length_c   1.000
_cell.angle_alpha   90.00
_cell.angle_beta   90.00
_cell.angle_gamma   90.00
#
_symmetry.space_group_name_H-M   'P 1'
#
loop_
_entity.id
_entity.type
_entity.pdbx_description
1 polymer ?
#
loop_
_entity_poly.entity_id
_entity_poly.type
_entity_poly.pdbx_seq_one_letter_code
_entity_poly.pdbx_strand_id
1 'polypeptide(L)'
;MKFLLSSYYQLLIRFFSGDTKNWGFNLEEDLSNLVYENLHRDNKEFTEEVADDVIRKLKLSKVRVDFDEYDAPRCRVLNAQKTLKELELRELRGARDFHDAIISEGTDNELAIVDIAKLLEAIIGKESGETMRTLEIDGTETLFVQNEYISKIHTLVPKLENLILFSCDLPPREFRSLCTLFTSLKRLDLCDTKISSLDGISNLPNLELLNLAESIFNQRGNMTDLFQLRNLKVLNIRAYDTERPVHNFKRYLSHVKSGRTLPELRMIDIGNNYVDLEDIILLIETHPKLEQISLIGVNSPSILLKLFDKCDYFMERSRLPTDKDYRECLETMFPLTQYNIPLIRDSAFRCMQCIGWRPRVLSYEEKRRLIQILHDQLIEYSPATESDDEIAWECTWFIFQCAGFLETTQENMDNICQLAAENLTRTADIGLTTPKYCLNVVIRLLRKMTPQRALAMATSLNLKSHLVDLLSGQNQDSIGIKTVYKFFKVINALTSIEREKRSDPLQISVDEKCIFTLMQSVSDLFFEVKVLKPLSMLTDYVQRIDTSVYAVFFQNFSKFLLPFILSRKTQKQRRVISLLGIMMCCVDQNASRLTGDTITEICMHIYEYDRKEDGLKVFEWIVKKCESKEAAEWARWVSGRCGVEIEEEDEKEEEPAAKRVKSL
;
A
#
# COMPACT_ATOMS: atom_id res chain seq x y z
N MET A 1 11.69 42.04 -22.89
CA MET A 1 12.43 40.83 -22.44
C MET A 1 13.70 40.55 -23.25
N LYS A 2 13.66 40.38 -24.59
CA LYS A 2 14.88 40.20 -25.42
C LYS A 2 15.87 41.39 -25.38
N PHE A 3 15.39 42.62 -25.22
CA PHE A 3 16.23 43.82 -25.11
C PHE A 3 16.92 43.95 -23.73
N LEU A 4 16.32 43.41 -22.67
CA LEU A 4 16.91 43.36 -21.32
C LEU A 4 18.03 42.31 -21.24
N LEU A 5 17.83 41.14 -21.87
CA LEU A 5 18.83 40.07 -21.95
C LEU A 5 20.07 40.45 -22.78
N SER A 6 19.92 41.20 -23.87
CA SER A 6 21.06 41.68 -24.68
C SER A 6 21.92 42.71 -23.94
N SER A 7 21.30 43.56 -23.12
CA SER A 7 21.98 44.55 -22.30
C SER A 7 22.71 43.89 -21.12
N TYR A 8 22.11 42.85 -20.56
CA TYR A 8 22.62 42.04 -19.46
C TYR A 8 23.86 41.22 -19.85
N TYR A 9 23.87 40.62 -21.05
CA TYR A 9 25.04 39.90 -21.57
C TYR A 9 26.21 40.85 -21.90
N GLN A 10 25.92 42.03 -22.46
CA GLN A 10 26.93 43.08 -22.69
C GLN A 10 27.46 43.69 -21.39
N LEU A 11 26.62 43.81 -20.34
CA LEU A 11 27.05 44.18 -19.00
C LEU A 11 28.00 43.12 -18.45
N LEU A 12 27.58 41.85 -18.41
CA LEU A 12 28.38 40.73 -17.90
C LEU A 12 29.74 40.63 -18.61
N ILE A 13 29.78 40.73 -19.95
CA ILE A 13 31.03 40.70 -20.72
C ILE A 13 31.96 41.88 -20.36
N ARG A 14 31.42 43.09 -20.14
CA ARG A 14 32.22 44.25 -19.68
C ARG A 14 32.65 44.09 -18.22
N PHE A 15 31.83 43.48 -17.38
CA PHE A 15 32.14 43.12 -15.99
C PHE A 15 33.30 42.11 -15.91
N PHE A 16 33.27 41.00 -16.65
CA PHE A 16 34.35 40.00 -16.70
C PHE A 16 35.65 40.55 -17.31
N SER A 17 35.57 41.59 -18.14
CA SER A 17 36.77 42.25 -18.70
C SER A 17 37.56 43.09 -17.68
N GLY A 18 36.96 43.47 -16.54
CA GLY A 18 37.59 44.30 -15.52
C GLY A 18 37.69 45.80 -15.87
N ASP A 19 37.10 46.25 -16.99
CA ASP A 19 37.12 47.66 -17.38
C ASP A 19 35.94 48.43 -16.75
N THR A 20 36.18 48.94 -15.54
CA THR A 20 35.22 49.67 -14.72
C THR A 20 35.15 51.17 -15.07
N LYS A 21 36.03 51.71 -15.94
CA LYS A 21 36.21 53.16 -16.13
C LYS A 21 35.03 53.91 -16.76
N ASN A 22 34.01 53.23 -17.30
CA ASN A 22 32.93 53.86 -18.11
C ASN A 22 31.48 53.63 -17.62
N TRP A 23 31.23 53.30 -16.35
CA TRP A 23 29.86 53.01 -15.88
C TRP A 23 29.16 54.30 -15.41
N GLY A 24 28.26 54.83 -16.23
CA GLY A 24 27.47 56.04 -15.93
C GLY A 24 26.14 55.81 -15.22
N PHE A 25 25.94 54.68 -14.54
CA PHE A 25 24.68 54.32 -13.86
C PHE A 25 24.91 53.51 -12.57
N ASN A 26 24.01 53.67 -11.60
CA ASN A 26 23.98 52.90 -10.34
C ASN A 26 23.07 51.67 -10.50
N LEU A 27 23.47 50.52 -9.96
CA LEU A 27 22.66 49.30 -9.98
C LEU A 27 21.68 49.23 -8.80
N GLU A 28 20.54 48.56 -9.01
CA GLU A 28 19.60 48.20 -7.93
C GLU A 28 20.15 47.05 -7.06
N GLU A 29 19.57 46.81 -5.88
CA GLU A 29 20.11 45.89 -4.86
C GLU A 29 20.33 44.46 -5.39
N ASP A 30 19.32 43.84 -6.00
CA ASP A 30 19.41 42.44 -6.47
C ASP A 30 20.47 42.24 -7.55
N LEU A 31 20.56 43.19 -8.49
CA LEU A 31 21.58 43.17 -9.54
C LEU A 31 22.97 43.44 -8.97
N SER A 32 23.08 44.29 -7.96
CA SER A 32 24.34 44.59 -7.28
C SER A 32 24.89 43.36 -6.54
N ASN A 33 24.02 42.64 -5.81
CA ASN A 33 24.40 41.42 -5.10
C ASN A 33 24.92 40.35 -6.06
N LEU A 34 24.17 40.09 -7.15
CA LEU A 34 24.56 39.10 -8.14
C LEU A 34 25.87 39.46 -8.84
N VAL A 35 26.05 40.75 -9.18
CA VAL A 35 27.29 41.23 -9.76
C VAL A 35 28.45 41.00 -8.80
N TYR A 36 28.30 41.37 -7.52
CA TYR A 36 29.34 41.22 -6.51
C TYR A 36 29.75 39.76 -6.31
N GLU A 37 28.79 38.85 -6.20
CA GLU A 37 29.03 37.40 -6.10
C GLU A 37 29.89 36.89 -7.28
N ASN A 38 29.67 37.41 -8.49
CA ASN A 38 30.39 36.98 -9.69
C ASN A 38 31.77 37.64 -9.89
N LEU A 39 32.16 38.65 -9.09
CA LEU A 39 33.48 39.28 -9.20
C LEU A 39 34.64 38.33 -8.84
N HIS A 40 34.34 37.13 -8.34
CA HIS A 40 35.28 36.12 -7.86
C HIS A 40 35.70 35.08 -8.93
N ARG A 41 35.00 35.01 -10.08
CA ARG A 41 35.11 33.85 -11.00
C ARG A 41 36.39 33.76 -11.84
N ASP A 42 37.22 34.81 -11.91
CA ASP A 42 38.30 34.90 -12.92
C ASP A 42 39.74 34.89 -12.35
N ASN A 43 39.99 34.50 -11.09
CA ASN A 43 41.33 34.50 -10.46
C ASN A 43 42.06 35.87 -10.53
N LYS A 44 41.32 36.97 -10.71
CA LYS A 44 41.88 38.33 -10.70
C LYS A 44 41.92 38.85 -9.26
N GLU A 45 43.03 39.47 -8.90
CA GLU A 45 43.25 40.08 -7.59
C GLU A 45 42.21 41.20 -7.35
N PHE A 46 41.53 41.18 -6.20
CA PHE A 46 40.55 42.21 -5.83
C PHE A 46 41.29 43.38 -5.18
N THR A 47 41.64 44.37 -6.00
CA THR A 47 42.48 45.50 -5.58
C THR A 47 41.66 46.63 -4.95
N GLU A 48 42.35 47.59 -4.31
CA GLU A 48 41.74 48.83 -3.79
C GLU A 48 40.98 49.62 -4.87
N GLU A 49 41.45 49.62 -6.12
CA GLU A 49 40.77 50.31 -7.23
C GLU A 49 39.41 49.64 -7.56
N VAL A 50 39.37 48.31 -7.53
CA VAL A 50 38.13 47.54 -7.72
C VAL A 50 37.18 47.82 -6.55
N ALA A 51 37.70 47.85 -5.33
CA ALA A 51 36.92 48.19 -4.13
C ALA A 51 36.29 49.59 -4.24
N ASP A 52 37.03 50.61 -4.67
CA ASP A 52 36.50 51.98 -4.88
C ASP A 52 35.35 51.99 -5.88
N ASP A 53 35.49 51.22 -6.97
CA ASP A 53 34.45 51.11 -7.99
C ASP A 53 33.20 50.39 -7.50
N VAL A 54 33.37 49.32 -6.71
CA VAL A 54 32.26 48.59 -6.11
C VAL A 54 31.51 49.48 -5.14
N ILE A 55 32.22 50.17 -4.22
CA ILE A 55 31.62 51.09 -3.23
C ILE A 55 30.79 52.17 -3.93
N ARG A 56 31.30 52.71 -5.05
CA ARG A 56 30.64 53.81 -5.75
C ARG A 56 29.40 53.38 -6.55
N LYS A 57 29.37 52.14 -7.05
CA LYS A 57 28.41 51.73 -8.10
C LYS A 57 27.42 50.66 -7.67
N LEU A 58 27.77 49.84 -6.68
CA LEU A 58 26.93 48.77 -6.18
C LEU A 58 26.24 49.20 -4.87
N LYS A 59 25.04 48.64 -4.67
CA LYS A 59 24.27 48.77 -3.43
C LYS A 59 24.00 47.38 -2.89
N LEU A 60 24.93 46.85 -2.10
CA LEU A 60 24.82 45.49 -1.62
C LEU A 60 23.81 45.42 -0.47
N SER A 61 22.90 44.46 -0.54
CA SER A 61 21.90 44.20 0.50
C SER A 61 22.02 42.79 1.10
N LYS A 62 22.58 41.84 0.34
CA LYS A 62 22.85 40.48 0.77
C LYS A 62 24.22 40.06 0.27
N VAL A 63 25.07 39.60 1.18
CA VAL A 63 26.42 39.15 0.86
C VAL A 63 26.74 37.86 1.61
N ARG A 64 27.35 36.92 0.90
CA ARG A 64 28.11 35.79 1.45
C ARG A 64 29.59 36.10 1.30
N VAL A 65 30.35 35.77 2.33
CA VAL A 65 31.82 35.86 2.36
C VAL A 65 32.35 34.45 2.59
N ASP A 66 33.12 33.95 1.62
CA ASP A 66 33.75 32.62 1.66
C ASP A 66 35.27 32.73 1.97
N PHE A 67 35.98 31.60 2.04
CA PHE A 67 37.35 31.48 2.58
C PHE A 67 38.37 32.52 2.09
N ASP A 68 38.42 32.83 0.79
CA ASP A 68 39.42 33.75 0.23
C ASP A 68 38.92 35.22 0.13
N GLU A 69 37.81 35.56 0.80
CA GLU A 69 37.13 36.86 0.65
C GLU A 69 37.26 37.78 1.86
N TYR A 70 38.11 37.43 2.82
CA TYR A 70 38.34 38.18 4.06
C TYR A 70 39.47 39.22 3.98
N ASP A 71 39.92 39.57 2.78
CA ASP A 71 40.94 40.60 2.59
C ASP A 71 40.45 42.02 2.91
N ALA A 72 41.40 42.91 3.20
CA ALA A 72 41.12 44.29 3.58
C ALA A 72 40.28 45.08 2.54
N PRO A 73 40.56 45.03 1.21
CA PRO A 73 39.72 45.66 0.20
C PRO A 73 38.25 45.23 0.25
N ARG A 74 37.97 43.93 0.40
CA ARG A 74 36.60 43.40 0.49
C ARG A 74 35.92 43.78 1.79
N CYS A 75 36.60 43.67 2.93
CA CYS A 75 36.07 44.16 4.20
C CYS A 75 35.66 45.64 4.10
N ARG A 76 36.51 46.47 3.48
CA ARG A 76 36.23 47.90 3.24
C ARG A 76 35.00 48.11 2.36
N VAL A 77 34.82 47.31 1.31
CA VAL A 77 33.63 47.36 0.46
C VAL A 77 32.38 47.15 1.30
N LEU A 78 32.35 46.07 2.09
CA LEU A 78 31.19 45.70 2.90
C LEU A 78 30.90 46.73 3.99
N ASN A 79 31.95 47.24 4.64
CA ASN A 79 31.83 48.27 5.67
C ASN A 79 31.20 49.56 5.13
N ALA A 80 31.52 49.92 3.89
CA ALA A 80 30.98 51.12 3.25
C ALA A 80 29.51 50.95 2.80
N GLN A 81 28.96 49.74 2.78
CA GLN A 81 27.58 49.50 2.33
C GLN A 81 26.57 49.97 3.38
N LYS A 82 25.67 50.86 2.96
CA LYS A 82 24.61 51.40 3.82
C LYS A 82 23.32 50.57 3.80
N THR A 83 23.22 49.66 2.83
CA THR A 83 22.01 48.89 2.50
C THR A 83 22.07 47.43 2.93
N LEU A 84 23.17 47.00 3.56
CA LEU A 84 23.41 45.60 3.91
C LEU A 84 22.42 45.12 4.98
N LYS A 85 21.58 44.15 4.62
CA LYS A 85 20.50 43.58 5.45
C LYS A 85 20.80 42.14 5.88
N GLU A 86 21.52 41.39 5.04
CA GLU A 86 21.87 39.99 5.26
C GLU A 86 23.37 39.78 5.03
N LEU A 87 24.03 39.18 6.02
CA LEU A 87 25.44 38.81 5.95
C LEU A 87 25.61 37.35 6.35
N GLU A 88 26.31 36.61 5.50
CA GLU A 88 26.67 35.21 5.72
C GLU A 88 28.20 35.07 5.68
N LEU A 89 28.78 34.56 6.77
CA LEU A 89 30.21 34.34 6.91
C LEU A 89 30.49 32.83 6.94
N ARG A 90 31.26 32.33 5.98
CA ARG A 90 31.60 30.92 5.85
C ARG A 90 33.11 30.69 5.88
N GLU A 91 33.51 29.48 6.27
CA GLU A 91 34.91 29.05 6.19
C GLU A 91 35.88 30.06 6.85
N LEU A 92 35.55 30.50 8.07
CA LEU A 92 36.28 31.53 8.84
C LEU A 92 37.78 31.26 9.05
N ARG A 93 38.25 30.03 8.79
CA ARG A 93 39.68 29.70 8.70
C ARG A 93 40.41 30.52 7.61
N GLY A 94 39.70 31.05 6.64
CA GLY A 94 40.22 31.97 5.63
C GLY A 94 40.49 33.39 6.13
N ALA A 95 39.86 33.79 7.24
CA ALA A 95 39.97 35.12 7.84
C ALA A 95 41.28 35.33 8.64
N ARG A 96 42.43 35.05 8.02
CA ARG A 96 43.75 34.96 8.67
C ARG A 96 44.18 36.22 9.42
N ASP A 97 43.80 37.40 8.92
CA ASP A 97 44.10 38.70 9.56
C ASP A 97 43.36 38.92 10.89
N PHE A 98 42.38 38.04 11.18
CA PHE A 98 41.54 38.04 12.36
C PHE A 98 41.78 36.81 13.26
N HIS A 99 42.83 36.03 12.97
CA HIS A 99 43.23 34.91 13.82
C HIS A 99 44.08 35.39 14.99
N ASP A 100 43.74 34.95 16.19
CA ASP A 100 44.56 35.16 17.39
C ASP A 100 45.59 34.03 17.57
N ALA A 101 45.24 32.79 17.19
CA ALA A 101 46.13 31.63 17.17
C ALA A 101 45.58 30.50 16.29
N ILE A 102 46.42 29.52 15.96
CA ILE A 102 46.04 28.25 15.34
C ILE A 102 46.44 27.12 16.30
N ILE A 103 45.49 26.26 16.67
CA ILE A 103 45.73 25.10 17.54
C ILE A 103 45.78 23.84 16.67
N SER A 104 46.90 23.10 16.70
CA SER A 104 47.02 21.78 16.08
C SER A 104 46.79 20.68 17.12
N GLU A 105 45.65 19.96 17.09
CA GLU A 105 45.36 18.86 18.02
C GLU A 105 45.87 17.49 17.55
N GLY A 106 47.10 17.41 17.01
CA GLY A 106 47.83 16.15 16.82
C GLY A 106 47.20 15.09 15.89
N THR A 107 46.10 15.45 15.23
CA THR A 107 45.40 14.75 14.15
C THR A 107 44.92 15.83 13.17
N ASP A 108 44.57 15.49 11.93
CA ASP A 108 44.39 16.39 10.76
C ASP A 108 43.39 17.58 10.90
N ASN A 109 42.88 17.89 12.09
CA ASN A 109 41.97 19.01 12.36
C ASN A 109 42.69 20.14 13.12
N GLU A 110 43.23 21.11 12.40
CA GLU A 110 43.68 22.38 12.97
C GLU A 110 42.48 23.30 13.23
N LEU A 111 42.33 23.83 14.44
CA LEU A 111 41.30 24.81 14.78
C LEU A 111 41.87 26.23 14.74
N ALA A 112 41.20 27.13 14.02
CA ALA A 112 41.55 28.56 14.02
C ALA A 112 40.82 29.30 15.14
N ILE A 113 41.55 30.02 16.00
CA ILE A 113 40.91 30.89 16.99
C ILE A 113 40.70 32.27 16.37
N VAL A 114 39.45 32.66 16.17
CA VAL A 114 39.05 33.87 15.41
C VAL A 114 38.48 34.94 16.34
N ASP A 115 38.93 36.19 16.20
CA ASP A 115 38.28 37.36 16.80
C ASP A 115 37.10 37.82 15.92
N ILE A 116 35.96 37.14 16.10
CA ILE A 116 34.73 37.42 15.35
C ILE A 116 34.24 38.87 15.52
N ALA A 117 34.50 39.49 16.67
CA ALA A 117 34.10 40.88 16.90
C ALA A 117 34.91 41.83 16.03
N LYS A 118 36.24 41.66 15.99
CA LYS A 118 37.13 42.46 15.14
C LYS A 118 36.83 42.26 13.65
N LEU A 119 36.51 41.03 13.24
CA LEU A 119 36.08 40.74 11.88
C LEU A 119 34.78 41.49 11.52
N LEU A 120 33.77 41.42 12.38
CA LEU A 120 32.50 42.11 12.14
C LEU A 120 32.65 43.64 12.20
N GLU A 121 33.54 44.18 13.04
CA GLU A 121 33.88 45.62 13.02
C GLU A 121 34.50 46.04 11.67
N ALA A 122 35.31 45.17 11.06
CA ALA A 122 35.91 45.42 9.76
C ALA A 122 34.89 45.33 8.61
N ILE A 123 33.85 44.51 8.75
CA ILE A 123 32.86 44.24 7.68
C ILE A 123 31.58 45.08 7.81
N ILE A 124 31.15 45.40 9.02
CA ILE A 124 29.85 46.04 9.28
C ILE A 124 30.08 47.52 9.60
N GLY A 125 29.69 48.37 8.67
CA GLY A 125 29.60 49.81 8.90
C GLY A 125 28.46 50.18 9.85
N LYS A 126 28.54 51.39 10.42
CA LYS A 126 27.54 51.90 11.37
C LYS A 126 26.12 51.94 10.79
N GLU A 127 25.96 52.30 9.52
CA GLU A 127 24.64 52.38 8.87
C GLU A 127 24.09 50.99 8.52
N SER A 128 24.93 50.07 8.03
CA SER A 128 24.56 48.67 7.83
C SER A 128 24.16 47.99 9.14
N GLY A 129 24.86 48.25 10.25
CA GLY A 129 24.53 47.66 11.56
C GLY A 129 23.09 47.95 12.02
N GLU A 130 22.58 49.14 11.72
CA GLU A 130 21.21 49.55 12.04
C GLU A 130 20.14 48.95 11.10
N THR A 131 20.55 48.52 9.90
CA THR A 131 19.66 47.96 8.87
C THR A 131 19.75 46.45 8.76
N MET A 132 20.79 45.83 9.32
CA MET A 132 20.98 44.38 9.32
C MET A 132 19.85 43.67 10.07
N ARG A 133 19.37 42.58 9.47
CA ARG A 133 18.28 41.75 10.01
C ARG A 133 18.67 40.28 10.09
N THR A 134 19.59 39.83 9.25
CA THR A 134 20.09 38.46 9.24
C THR A 134 21.60 38.44 9.34
N LEU A 135 22.12 37.68 10.31
CA LEU A 135 23.52 37.35 10.44
C LEU A 135 23.67 35.83 10.53
N GLU A 136 24.50 35.27 9.66
CA GLU A 136 24.87 33.86 9.65
C GLU A 136 26.37 33.73 9.79
N ILE A 137 26.80 32.89 10.73
CA ILE A 137 28.19 32.60 11.03
C ILE A 137 28.34 31.09 11.06
N ASP A 138 29.18 30.58 10.16
CA ASP A 138 29.65 29.19 10.17
C ASP A 138 30.97 29.10 10.95
N GLY A 139 30.89 28.49 12.12
CA GLY A 139 32.00 28.29 13.04
C GLY A 139 32.79 27.00 12.80
N THR A 140 32.51 26.25 11.73
CA THR A 140 33.22 25.00 11.42
C THR A 140 34.73 25.21 11.44
N GLU A 141 35.45 24.32 12.13
CA GLU A 141 36.91 24.39 12.35
C GLU A 141 37.41 25.66 13.06
N THR A 142 36.55 26.41 13.77
CA THR A 142 36.94 27.62 14.49
C THR A 142 36.52 27.64 15.95
N LEU A 143 37.23 28.45 16.74
CA LEU A 143 36.90 28.79 18.12
C LEU A 143 36.89 30.31 18.28
N PHE A 144 36.01 30.84 19.12
CA PHE A 144 36.00 32.27 19.42
C PHE A 144 36.73 32.54 20.72
N VAL A 145 37.74 33.41 20.64
CA VAL A 145 38.75 33.67 21.70
C VAL A 145 38.13 34.30 22.96
N GLN A 146 36.97 34.95 22.80
CA GLN A 146 36.46 35.91 23.76
C GLN A 146 35.24 35.39 24.49
N ASN A 147 35.29 35.39 25.82
CA ASN A 147 34.06 35.58 26.58
C ASN A 147 33.49 36.96 26.20
N GLU A 148 32.18 37.06 26.04
CA GLU A 148 31.39 38.25 25.70
C GLU A 148 31.30 38.57 24.19
N TYR A 149 31.67 37.66 23.28
CA TYR A 149 31.56 37.91 21.83
C TYR A 149 30.12 38.23 21.41
N ILE A 150 29.11 37.60 22.01
CA ILE A 150 27.70 37.89 21.71
C ILE A 150 27.34 39.33 22.04
N SER A 151 27.87 39.86 23.15
CA SER A 151 27.62 41.24 23.55
C SER A 151 28.23 42.23 22.56
N LYS A 152 29.44 41.92 22.04
CA LYS A 152 30.10 42.72 21.00
C LYS A 152 29.35 42.66 19.68
N ILE A 153 28.92 41.47 19.24
CA ILE A 153 28.07 41.33 18.05
C ILE A 153 26.81 42.19 18.19
N HIS A 154 26.15 42.16 19.35
CA HIS A 154 24.96 42.98 19.60
C HIS A 154 25.22 44.49 19.46
N THR A 155 26.39 44.99 19.87
CA THR A 155 26.72 46.42 19.67
C THR A 155 26.81 46.83 18.21
N LEU A 156 27.14 45.90 17.31
CA LEU A 156 27.25 46.13 15.88
C LEU A 156 25.92 45.97 15.16
N VAL A 157 25.12 44.98 15.56
CA VAL A 157 23.87 44.59 14.87
C VAL A 157 22.69 44.43 15.84
N PRO A 158 22.28 45.48 16.56
CA PRO A 158 21.32 45.37 17.67
C PRO A 158 19.89 44.98 17.24
N LYS A 159 19.56 45.05 15.94
CA LYS A 159 18.20 44.85 15.41
C LYS A 159 18.02 43.53 14.64
N LEU A 160 18.85 42.52 14.91
CA LEU A 160 18.72 41.22 14.27
C LEU A 160 17.34 40.60 14.51
N GLU A 161 16.79 40.02 13.45
CA GLU A 161 15.58 39.19 13.46
C GLU A 161 15.92 37.71 13.22
N ASN A 162 17.02 37.43 12.51
CA ASN A 162 17.50 36.09 12.23
C ASN A 162 18.97 35.98 12.62
N LEU A 163 19.30 35.01 13.46
CA LEU A 163 20.67 34.72 13.86
C LEU A 163 20.93 33.22 13.68
N ILE A 164 21.96 32.90 12.90
CA ILE A 164 22.44 31.54 12.66
C ILE A 164 23.89 31.44 13.12
N LEU A 165 24.16 30.53 14.04
CA LEU A 165 25.48 30.29 14.63
C LEU A 165 25.84 28.80 14.46
N PHE A 166 26.02 28.36 13.22
CA PHE A 166 26.30 26.95 12.92
C PHE A 166 27.69 26.57 13.45
N SER A 167 27.81 25.46 14.18
CA SER A 167 29.07 24.96 14.74
C SER A 167 29.88 26.00 15.54
N CYS A 168 29.21 27.01 16.09
CA CYS A 168 29.83 28.02 16.96
C CYS A 168 29.68 27.61 18.43
N ASP A 169 30.77 27.30 19.12
CA ASP A 169 30.70 26.97 20.55
C ASP A 169 30.01 28.10 21.34
N LEU A 170 28.89 27.76 21.98
CA LEU A 170 28.04 28.72 22.69
C LEU A 170 27.91 28.34 24.17
N PRO A 171 28.89 28.70 25.02
CA PRO A 171 28.85 28.38 26.43
C PRO A 171 27.67 29.07 27.14
N PRO A 172 27.22 28.57 28.32
CA PRO A 172 25.99 29.05 28.97
C PRO A 172 25.92 30.57 29.22
N ARG A 173 27.07 31.22 29.46
CA ARG A 173 27.15 32.67 29.65
C ARG A 173 26.82 33.44 28.37
N GLU A 174 27.36 32.99 27.23
CA GLU A 174 27.10 33.60 25.93
C GLU A 174 25.67 33.35 25.48
N PHE A 175 25.14 32.13 25.67
CA PHE A 175 23.74 31.82 25.38
C PHE A 175 22.76 32.71 26.17
N ARG A 176 23.02 32.92 27.48
CA ARG A 176 22.21 33.85 28.28
C ARG A 176 22.30 35.28 27.75
N SER A 177 23.50 35.72 27.40
CA SER A 177 23.72 37.05 26.83
C SER A 177 22.92 37.21 25.53
N LEU A 178 22.94 36.20 24.66
CA LEU A 178 22.20 36.17 23.39
C LEU A 178 20.71 36.37 23.65
N CYS A 179 20.15 35.55 24.54
CA CYS A 179 18.73 35.60 24.87
C CYS A 179 18.31 36.93 25.53
N THR A 180 19.19 37.59 26.29
CA THR A 180 18.89 38.88 26.93
C THR A 180 19.03 40.08 25.99
N LEU A 181 19.95 40.01 25.03
CA LEU A 181 20.28 41.16 24.17
C LEU A 181 19.42 41.16 22.90
N PHE A 182 19.30 40.02 22.22
CA PHE A 182 18.63 39.92 20.92
C PHE A 182 17.13 39.58 21.04
N THR A 183 16.39 40.37 21.83
CA THR A 183 14.96 40.13 22.13
C THR A 183 14.01 40.24 20.93
N SER A 184 14.48 40.80 19.80
CA SER A 184 13.76 40.92 18.52
C SER A 184 13.81 39.68 17.64
N LEU A 185 14.57 38.64 18.01
CA LEU A 185 14.74 37.46 17.17
C LEU A 185 13.42 36.73 16.89
N LYS A 186 13.25 36.36 15.62
CA LYS A 186 12.21 35.50 15.07
C LYS A 186 12.75 34.14 14.66
N ARG A 187 14.00 34.09 14.18
CA ARG A 187 14.71 32.85 13.84
C ARG A 187 16.02 32.76 14.61
N LEU A 188 16.21 31.65 15.28
CA LEU A 188 17.45 31.33 15.98
C LEU A 188 17.89 29.92 15.59
N ASP A 189 19.07 29.82 15.00
CA ASP A 189 19.68 28.56 14.60
C ASP A 189 20.99 28.36 15.36
N LEU A 190 21.01 27.32 16.20
CA LEU A 190 22.08 26.95 17.10
C LEU A 190 22.53 25.51 16.83
N CYS A 191 22.38 25.05 15.59
CA CYS A 191 22.85 23.73 15.18
C CYS A 191 24.34 23.56 15.52
N ASP A 192 24.66 22.47 16.21
CA ASP A 192 26.02 22.10 16.63
C ASP A 192 26.77 23.15 17.49
N THR A 193 26.05 23.93 18.30
CA THR A 193 26.66 24.94 19.20
C THR A 193 27.08 24.38 20.57
N LYS A 194 26.95 23.06 20.77
CA LYS A 194 27.20 22.33 22.04
C LYS A 194 26.41 22.86 23.25
N ILE A 195 25.30 23.56 23.03
CA ILE A 195 24.45 24.01 24.14
C ILE A 195 23.85 22.80 24.89
N SER A 196 23.78 22.92 26.21
CA SER A 196 23.27 21.86 27.10
C SER A 196 22.11 22.30 27.99
N SER A 197 21.76 23.60 27.99
CA SER A 197 20.62 24.17 28.71
C SER A 197 20.00 25.32 27.93
N LEU A 198 18.67 25.41 27.95
CA LEU A 198 17.88 26.49 27.34
C LEU A 198 17.49 27.57 28.36
N ASP A 199 18.13 27.61 29.53
CA ASP A 199 17.82 28.61 30.56
C ASP A 199 17.99 30.03 30.02
N GLY A 200 16.93 30.83 30.12
CA GLY A 200 16.86 32.20 29.63
C GLY A 200 16.28 32.36 28.22
N ILE A 201 16.03 31.27 27.47
CA ILE A 201 15.44 31.36 26.13
C ILE A 201 14.06 32.04 26.13
N SER A 202 13.35 31.99 27.26
CA SER A 202 12.07 32.67 27.46
C SER A 202 12.12 34.18 27.23
N ASN A 203 13.31 34.79 27.22
CA ASN A 203 13.52 36.21 26.91
C ASN A 203 13.40 36.54 25.41
N LEU A 204 13.12 35.55 24.56
CA LEU A 204 12.90 35.70 23.12
C LEU A 204 11.41 35.50 22.77
N PRO A 205 10.50 36.41 23.17
CA PRO A 205 9.06 36.19 23.06
C PRO A 205 8.54 36.11 21.62
N ASN A 206 9.29 36.66 20.66
CA ASN A 206 8.92 36.72 19.24
C ASN A 206 9.46 35.55 18.42
N LEU A 207 10.13 34.57 19.05
CA LEU A 207 10.78 33.49 18.34
C LEU A 207 9.75 32.55 17.69
N GLU A 208 9.88 32.36 16.39
CA GLU A 208 9.00 31.52 15.56
C GLU A 208 9.71 30.26 15.05
N LEU A 209 11.04 30.30 14.86
CA LEU A 209 11.85 29.16 14.46
C LEU A 209 13.04 29.01 15.39
N LEU A 210 13.20 27.80 15.93
CA LEU A 210 14.31 27.42 16.78
C LEU A 210 14.93 26.12 16.27
N ASN A 211 16.19 26.20 15.84
CA ASN A 211 16.96 25.01 15.47
C ASN A 211 18.01 24.71 16.54
N LEU A 212 17.90 23.53 17.14
CA LEU A 212 18.78 22.98 18.17
C LEU A 212 19.32 21.62 17.74
N ALA A 213 19.36 21.35 16.43
CA ALA A 213 19.94 20.13 15.92
C ALA A 213 21.33 19.92 16.52
N GLU A 214 21.66 18.66 16.79
CA GLU A 214 22.96 18.26 17.30
C GLU A 214 23.27 18.69 18.75
N SER A 215 22.31 19.34 19.44
CA SER A 215 22.41 19.64 20.88
C SER A 215 21.96 18.46 21.74
N ILE A 216 22.58 18.27 22.91
CA ILE A 216 22.25 17.18 23.84
C ILE A 216 21.79 17.76 25.19
N PHE A 217 20.51 17.55 25.53
CA PHE A 217 19.93 18.02 26.79
C PHE A 217 19.85 16.88 27.77
N ASN A 218 20.74 16.80 28.77
CA ASN A 218 20.82 15.63 29.64
C ASN A 218 19.73 15.59 30.73
N GLN A 219 19.22 16.74 31.16
CA GLN A 219 18.23 16.85 32.24
C GLN A 219 16.91 17.41 31.71
N ARG A 220 15.79 16.98 32.32
CA ARG A 220 14.47 17.57 32.04
C ARG A 220 14.46 19.09 32.24
N GLY A 221 15.15 19.56 33.28
CA GLY A 221 15.26 20.99 33.62
C GLY A 221 15.80 21.85 32.48
N ASN A 222 16.70 21.30 31.67
CA ASN A 222 17.38 22.01 30.58
C ASN A 222 16.45 22.49 29.46
N MET A 223 15.21 21.98 29.37
CA MET A 223 14.23 22.38 28.36
C MET A 223 13.05 23.15 28.95
N THR A 224 13.11 23.54 30.23
CA THR A 224 11.95 24.12 30.94
C THR A 224 11.47 25.43 30.31
N ASP A 225 12.40 26.29 29.93
CA ASP A 225 12.12 27.63 29.40
C ASP A 225 11.64 27.62 27.95
N LEU A 226 11.90 26.53 27.20
CA LEU A 226 11.39 26.33 25.83
C LEU A 226 9.87 26.54 25.76
N PHE A 227 9.15 26.05 26.76
CA PHE A 227 7.68 26.11 26.80
C PHE A 227 7.12 27.51 27.11
N GLN A 228 7.98 28.51 27.32
CA GLN A 228 7.58 29.92 27.37
C GLN A 228 7.52 30.57 25.98
N LEU A 229 8.09 29.93 24.96
CA LEU A 229 8.08 30.40 23.57
C LEU A 229 6.72 30.14 22.91
N ARG A 230 5.71 30.95 23.28
CA ARG A 230 4.31 30.76 22.83
C ARG A 230 4.11 30.94 21.33
N ASN A 231 4.99 31.68 20.65
CA ASN A 231 4.92 31.95 19.22
C ASN A 231 5.73 30.97 18.36
N LEU A 232 6.37 29.97 18.98
CA LEU A 232 7.24 29.03 18.28
C LEU A 232 6.44 28.12 17.35
N LYS A 233 6.75 28.18 16.05
CA LYS A 233 6.09 27.42 14.97
C LYS A 233 6.92 26.24 14.49
N VAL A 234 8.24 26.38 14.52
CA VAL A 234 9.18 25.36 14.03
C VAL A 234 10.21 25.06 15.10
N LEU A 235 10.33 23.79 15.48
CA LEU A 235 11.32 23.30 16.43
C LEU A 235 12.13 22.17 15.80
N ASN A 236 13.44 22.31 15.77
CA ASN A 236 14.33 21.20 15.39
C ASN A 236 15.16 20.78 16.61
N ILE A 237 15.00 19.53 17.05
CA ILE A 237 15.75 18.89 18.14
C ILE A 237 16.33 17.54 17.69
N ARG A 238 16.59 17.42 16.37
CA ARG A 238 17.30 16.30 15.77
C ARG A 238 18.65 16.10 16.47
N ALA A 239 19.07 14.85 16.56
CA ALA A 239 20.36 14.50 17.13
C ALA A 239 21.31 13.91 16.10
N TYR A 240 22.57 13.72 16.52
CA TYR A 240 23.60 13.13 15.69
C TYR A 240 23.18 11.73 15.29
N ASP A 241 23.53 11.35 14.06
CA ASP A 241 23.47 9.95 13.66
C ASP A 241 24.55 9.19 14.44
N THR A 242 24.14 8.63 15.57
CA THR A 242 25.00 7.86 16.47
C THR A 242 24.37 6.51 16.70
N GLU A 243 25.18 5.52 17.09
CA GLU A 243 24.68 4.17 17.41
C GLU A 243 23.63 4.15 18.55
N ARG A 244 23.50 5.24 19.33
CA ARG A 244 22.59 5.33 20.48
C ARG A 244 21.69 6.56 20.37
N PRO A 245 20.38 6.39 20.09
CA PRO A 245 19.45 7.49 20.01
C PRO A 245 19.42 8.32 21.30
N VAL A 246 19.35 9.64 21.18
CA VAL A 246 19.27 10.53 22.35
C VAL A 246 17.83 10.66 22.86
N HIS A 247 17.68 11.15 24.09
CA HIS A 247 16.38 11.30 24.76
C HIS A 247 15.83 12.73 24.76
N ASN A 248 16.23 13.61 23.83
CA ASN A 248 15.74 15.00 23.79
C ASN A 248 14.21 15.02 23.62
N PHE A 249 13.68 14.22 22.69
CA PHE A 249 12.22 14.15 22.49
C PHE A 249 11.46 13.59 23.70
N LYS A 250 11.99 12.56 24.38
CA LYS A 250 11.39 12.05 25.63
C LYS A 250 11.37 13.12 26.72
N ARG A 251 12.40 13.97 26.81
CA ARG A 251 12.45 15.09 27.76
C ARG A 251 11.45 16.18 27.38
N TYR A 252 11.35 16.53 26.11
CA TYR A 252 10.30 17.41 25.59
C TYR A 252 8.90 16.89 25.99
N LEU A 253 8.59 15.62 25.72
CA LEU A 253 7.30 15.02 26.05
C LEU A 253 7.02 14.93 27.55
N SER A 254 8.05 14.83 28.39
CA SER A 254 7.87 14.86 29.85
C SER A 254 7.27 16.19 30.35
N HIS A 255 7.54 17.30 29.64
CA HIS A 255 6.91 18.60 29.91
C HIS A 255 5.49 18.68 29.35
N VAL A 256 5.27 18.13 28.15
CA VAL A 256 3.94 17.97 27.55
C VAL A 256 2.99 17.21 28.47
N LYS A 257 3.44 16.09 29.06
CA LYS A 257 2.68 15.32 30.06
C LYS A 257 2.33 16.12 31.32
N SER A 258 3.09 17.16 31.64
CA SER A 258 2.81 18.08 32.76
C SER A 258 1.98 19.30 32.37
N GLY A 259 1.37 19.31 31.18
CA GLY A 259 0.50 20.39 30.70
C GLY A 259 1.23 21.57 30.07
N ARG A 260 2.54 21.44 29.78
CA ARG A 260 3.31 22.47 29.08
C ARG A 260 3.38 22.15 27.60
N THR A 261 2.81 23.00 26.76
CA THR A 261 2.76 22.80 25.30
C THR A 261 3.26 24.03 24.55
N LEU A 262 3.61 23.84 23.28
CA LEU A 262 3.92 24.91 22.34
C LEU A 262 2.69 25.14 21.44
N PRO A 263 1.80 26.09 21.77
CA PRO A 263 0.47 26.14 21.18
C PRO A 263 0.45 26.49 19.68
N GLU A 264 1.49 27.17 19.19
CA GLU A 264 1.63 27.57 17.78
C GLU A 264 2.51 26.62 16.96
N LEU A 265 2.97 25.49 17.54
CA LEU A 265 3.88 24.57 16.87
C LEU A 265 3.21 23.90 15.67
N ARG A 266 3.86 24.03 14.50
CA ARG A 266 3.44 23.48 13.21
C ARG A 266 4.38 22.41 12.68
N MET A 267 5.67 22.53 12.95
CA MET A 267 6.67 21.56 12.52
C MET A 267 7.61 21.22 13.66
N ILE A 268 7.87 19.92 13.84
CA ILE A 268 8.93 19.44 14.71
C ILE A 268 9.82 18.40 14.01
N ASP A 269 11.13 18.58 14.10
CA ASP A 269 12.09 17.56 13.71
C ASP A 269 12.67 16.89 14.95
N ILE A 270 12.45 15.56 15.04
CA ILE A 270 12.89 14.71 16.13
C ILE A 270 13.76 13.55 15.62
N GLY A 271 14.41 13.74 14.47
CA GLY A 271 15.29 12.74 13.89
C GLY A 271 16.37 12.24 14.87
N ASN A 272 16.77 10.97 14.73
CA ASN A 272 17.76 10.30 15.58
C ASN A 272 17.48 10.34 17.10
N ASN A 273 16.24 10.63 17.52
CA ASN A 273 15.82 10.50 18.90
C ASN A 273 15.25 9.10 19.18
N TYR A 274 15.24 8.70 20.46
CA TYR A 274 14.45 7.57 20.91
C TYR A 274 12.97 7.93 20.92
N VAL A 275 12.16 7.25 20.09
CA VAL A 275 10.74 7.53 19.87
C VAL A 275 9.96 6.22 19.79
N ASP A 276 8.80 6.15 20.44
CA ASP A 276 7.79 5.11 20.22
C ASP A 276 6.50 5.68 19.60
N LEU A 277 5.54 4.82 19.24
CA LEU A 277 4.31 5.28 18.60
C LEU A 277 3.43 6.09 19.58
N GLU A 278 3.43 5.70 20.85
CA GLU A 278 2.69 6.37 21.92
C GLU A 278 3.17 7.82 22.12
N ASP A 279 4.46 8.08 21.95
CA ASP A 279 5.04 9.42 21.93
C ASP A 279 4.48 10.29 20.78
N ILE A 280 4.36 9.72 19.58
CA ILE A 280 3.83 10.42 18.39
C ILE A 280 2.34 10.72 18.58
N ILE A 281 1.56 9.76 19.09
CA ILE A 281 0.14 9.95 19.40
C ILE A 281 -0.02 11.10 20.41
N LEU A 282 0.74 11.07 21.50
CA LEU A 282 0.69 12.12 22.52
C LEU A 282 1.02 13.49 21.92
N LEU A 283 2.03 13.58 21.06
CA LEU A 283 2.41 14.82 20.39
C LEU A 283 1.26 15.37 19.55
N ILE A 284 0.64 14.54 18.71
CA ILE A 284 -0.50 14.92 17.85
C ILE A 284 -1.70 15.37 18.68
N GLU A 285 -2.04 14.63 19.74
CA GLU A 285 -3.18 14.96 20.62
C GLU A 285 -3.01 16.28 21.37
N THR A 286 -1.76 16.67 21.65
CA THR A 286 -1.45 17.86 22.46
C THR A 286 -1.11 19.10 21.62
N HIS A 287 -0.86 18.94 20.32
CA HIS A 287 -0.47 20.02 19.40
C HIS A 287 -1.41 20.07 18.19
N PRO A 288 -2.61 20.68 18.34
CA PRO A 288 -3.64 20.66 17.29
C PRO A 288 -3.30 21.46 16.02
N LYS A 289 -2.26 22.31 16.08
CA LYS A 289 -1.75 23.07 14.92
C LYS A 289 -0.58 22.38 14.22
N LEU A 290 -0.16 21.20 14.69
CA LEU A 290 0.97 20.48 14.13
C LEU A 290 0.63 19.97 12.73
N GLU A 291 1.44 20.35 11.76
CA GLU A 291 1.32 20.03 10.34
C GLU A 291 2.34 18.96 9.91
N GLN A 292 3.53 18.93 10.53
CA GLN A 292 4.62 18.05 10.13
C GLN A 292 5.46 17.53 11.31
N ILE A 293 5.80 16.23 11.27
CA ILE A 293 6.76 15.58 12.16
C ILE A 293 7.85 14.92 11.29
N SER A 294 9.10 15.31 11.44
CA SER A 294 10.24 14.64 10.80
C SER A 294 10.79 13.53 11.71
N LEU A 295 10.82 12.31 11.17
CA LEU A 295 11.23 11.07 11.85
C LEU A 295 12.53 10.46 11.26
N ILE A 296 13.32 11.26 10.55
CA ILE A 296 14.51 10.77 9.83
C ILE A 296 15.50 10.13 10.83
N GLY A 297 15.92 8.90 10.57
CA GLY A 297 16.89 8.17 11.40
C GLY A 297 16.37 7.74 12.78
N VAL A 298 15.08 7.93 13.06
CA VAL A 298 14.38 7.15 14.08
C VAL A 298 14.29 5.71 13.59
N ASN A 299 14.14 4.72 14.49
CA ASN A 299 13.86 3.31 14.18
C ASN A 299 12.47 3.13 13.51
N SER A 300 12.32 3.78 12.35
CA SER A 300 11.10 4.08 11.60
C SER A 300 10.29 2.85 11.22
N PRO A 301 10.90 1.70 10.85
CA PRO A 301 10.12 0.51 10.53
C PRO A 301 9.18 0.08 11.66
N SER A 302 9.63 0.16 12.93
CA SER A 302 8.80 -0.27 14.07
C SER A 302 7.57 0.62 14.30
N ILE A 303 7.71 1.93 14.08
CA ILE A 303 6.61 2.90 14.22
C ILE A 303 5.63 2.74 13.05
N LEU A 304 6.15 2.63 11.83
CA LEU A 304 5.35 2.43 10.62
C LEU A 304 4.52 1.14 10.70
N LEU A 305 5.11 0.04 11.18
CA LEU A 305 4.38 -1.22 11.33
C LEU A 305 3.22 -1.12 12.33
N LYS A 306 3.44 -0.49 13.48
CA LYS A 306 2.36 -0.24 14.44
C LYS A 306 1.28 0.70 13.90
N LEU A 307 1.65 1.65 13.03
CA LEU A 307 0.69 2.50 12.31
C LEU A 307 -0.13 1.67 11.32
N PHE A 308 0.49 0.79 10.54
CA PHE A 308 -0.21 -0.12 9.65
C PHE A 308 -1.19 -1.01 10.42
N ASP A 309 -0.79 -1.60 11.54
CA ASP A 309 -1.68 -2.41 12.38
C ASP A 309 -2.89 -1.61 12.90
N LYS A 310 -2.69 -0.33 13.28
CA LYS A 310 -3.79 0.55 13.69
C LYS A 310 -4.69 0.93 12.52
N CYS A 311 -4.12 1.21 11.35
CA CYS A 311 -4.87 1.50 10.13
C CYS A 311 -5.72 0.28 9.75
N ASP A 312 -5.11 -0.89 9.66
CA ASP A 312 -5.80 -2.15 9.37
C ASP A 312 -6.95 -2.39 10.36
N TYR A 313 -6.69 -2.29 11.66
CA TYR A 313 -7.72 -2.42 12.69
C TYR A 313 -8.86 -1.41 12.52
N PHE A 314 -8.55 -0.14 12.27
CA PHE A 314 -9.54 0.91 12.05
C PHE A 314 -10.39 0.61 10.82
N MET A 315 -9.77 0.21 9.72
CA MET A 315 -10.42 -0.06 8.45
C MET A 315 -11.25 -1.35 8.46
N GLU A 316 -10.82 -2.36 9.22
CA GLU A 316 -11.49 -3.65 9.25
C GLU A 316 -12.60 -3.77 10.29
N ARG A 317 -12.33 -3.30 11.52
CA ARG A 317 -13.12 -3.67 12.71
C ARG A 317 -13.97 -2.54 13.26
N SER A 318 -13.73 -1.31 12.82
CA SER A 318 -14.58 -0.20 13.25
C SER A 318 -15.79 -0.06 12.32
N ARG A 319 -16.99 0.19 12.87
CA ARG A 319 -18.17 0.57 12.07
C ARG A 319 -18.11 2.03 11.58
N LEU A 320 -16.94 2.65 11.72
CA LEU A 320 -16.72 4.09 11.62
C LEU A 320 -16.16 4.58 10.26
N PRO A 321 -15.44 3.80 9.43
CA PRO A 321 -14.69 4.38 8.34
C PRO A 321 -15.63 4.77 7.19
N THR A 322 -15.52 6.03 6.81
CA THR A 322 -16.20 6.67 5.69
C THR A 322 -15.49 6.35 4.38
N ASP A 323 -16.16 6.51 3.24
CA ASP A 323 -15.52 6.29 1.94
C ASP A 323 -14.32 7.26 1.71
N LYS A 324 -14.28 8.41 2.43
CA LYS A 324 -13.14 9.32 2.47
C LYS A 324 -11.93 8.70 3.19
N ASP A 325 -12.15 8.03 4.33
CA ASP A 325 -11.07 7.39 5.09
C ASP A 325 -10.41 6.25 4.28
N TYR A 326 -11.20 5.47 3.53
CA TYR A 326 -10.66 4.48 2.59
C TYR A 326 -9.80 5.13 1.51
N ARG A 327 -10.20 6.31 1.00
CA ARG A 327 -9.45 7.06 -0.02
C ARG A 327 -8.13 7.61 0.51
N GLU A 328 -8.12 8.20 1.70
CA GLU A 328 -6.87 8.69 2.31
C GLU A 328 -5.90 7.56 2.64
N CYS A 329 -6.41 6.44 3.16
CA CYS A 329 -5.60 5.24 3.39
C CYS A 329 -5.01 4.72 2.07
N LEU A 330 -5.80 4.66 1.00
CA LEU A 330 -5.37 4.30 -0.35
C LEU A 330 -4.24 5.19 -0.86
N GLU A 331 -4.42 6.51 -0.81
CA GLU A 331 -3.45 7.50 -1.29
C GLU A 331 -2.12 7.39 -0.51
N THR A 332 -2.19 6.99 0.77
CA THR A 332 -1.03 6.80 1.64
C THR A 332 -0.33 5.46 1.41
N MET A 333 -1.07 4.34 1.37
CA MET A 333 -0.51 2.99 1.29
C MET A 333 0.03 2.67 -0.10
N PHE A 334 -0.60 3.22 -1.14
CA PHE A 334 -0.29 2.84 -2.51
C PHE A 334 1.17 3.14 -2.91
N PRO A 335 1.74 4.35 -2.66
CA PRO A 335 3.17 4.58 -2.90
C PRO A 335 4.08 3.64 -2.11
N LEU A 336 3.66 3.22 -0.91
CA LEU A 336 4.44 2.34 -0.04
C LEU A 336 4.49 0.89 -0.54
N THR A 337 3.53 0.47 -1.37
CA THR A 337 3.60 -0.84 -2.07
C THR A 337 4.70 -0.90 -3.13
N GLN A 338 5.24 0.24 -3.56
CA GLN A 338 6.35 0.32 -4.51
C GLN A 338 7.71 0.48 -3.80
N TYR A 339 7.73 0.40 -2.46
CA TYR A 339 8.91 0.63 -1.66
C TYR A 339 9.75 -0.65 -1.55
N ASN A 340 11.08 -0.54 -1.69
CA ASN A 340 12.01 -1.68 -1.72
C ASN A 340 12.24 -2.38 -0.36
N ILE A 341 11.46 -2.06 0.67
CA ILE A 341 11.56 -2.73 1.98
C ILE A 341 10.39 -3.72 2.11
N PRO A 342 10.63 -5.04 2.00
CA PRO A 342 9.57 -6.06 1.98
C PRO A 342 8.59 -5.93 3.14
N LEU A 343 9.09 -5.71 4.35
CA LEU A 343 8.27 -5.57 5.55
C LEU A 343 7.28 -4.40 5.49
N ILE A 344 7.69 -3.25 4.93
CA ILE A 344 6.80 -2.09 4.76
C ILE A 344 5.81 -2.34 3.63
N ARG A 345 6.31 -2.88 2.51
CA ARG A 345 5.53 -3.21 1.32
C ARG A 345 4.40 -4.19 1.66
N ASP A 346 4.70 -5.26 2.38
CA ASP A 346 3.75 -6.30 2.75
C ASP A 346 2.67 -5.79 3.70
N SER A 347 3.05 -4.97 4.68
CA SER A 347 2.10 -4.30 5.57
C SER A 347 1.21 -3.31 4.81
N ALA A 348 1.75 -2.57 3.85
CA ALA A 348 0.95 -1.71 2.98
C ALA A 348 -0.06 -2.53 2.15
N PHE A 349 0.34 -3.69 1.62
CA PHE A 349 -0.56 -4.61 0.92
C PHE A 349 -1.67 -5.16 1.82
N ARG A 350 -1.36 -5.52 3.08
CA ARG A 350 -2.36 -5.93 4.07
C ARG A 350 -3.39 -4.82 4.30
N CYS A 351 -2.95 -3.60 4.59
CA CYS A 351 -3.86 -2.46 4.73
C CYS A 351 -4.71 -2.23 3.47
N MET A 352 -4.14 -2.43 2.28
CA MET A 352 -4.87 -2.32 1.01
C MET A 352 -5.95 -3.39 0.81
N GLN A 353 -5.90 -4.54 1.48
CA GLN A 353 -6.98 -5.54 1.38
C GLN A 353 -8.35 -4.98 1.77
N CYS A 354 -8.38 -3.99 2.66
CA CYS A 354 -9.58 -3.27 3.06
C CYS A 354 -10.33 -2.64 1.86
N ILE A 355 -9.63 -2.26 0.79
CA ILE A 355 -10.23 -1.74 -0.45
C ILE A 355 -11.13 -2.77 -1.10
N GLY A 356 -10.74 -4.04 -1.03
CA GLY A 356 -11.53 -5.16 -1.55
C GLY A 356 -12.95 -5.16 -0.99
N TRP A 357 -13.19 -4.59 0.19
CA TRP A 357 -14.53 -4.53 0.78
C TRP A 357 -15.35 -3.33 0.32
N ARG A 358 -14.70 -2.29 -0.23
CA ARG A 358 -15.36 -1.09 -0.77
C ARG A 358 -14.80 -0.66 -2.13
N PRO A 359 -14.88 -1.50 -3.16
CA PRO A 359 -14.32 -1.18 -4.48
C PRO A 359 -14.98 0.03 -5.14
N ARG A 360 -16.16 0.46 -4.68
CA ARG A 360 -16.86 1.68 -5.15
C ARG A 360 -16.13 2.98 -4.83
N VAL A 361 -15.19 2.97 -3.86
CA VAL A 361 -14.40 4.14 -3.50
C VAL A 361 -13.48 4.56 -4.65
N LEU A 362 -13.07 3.59 -5.47
CA LEU A 362 -12.23 3.79 -6.65
C LEU A 362 -13.08 4.07 -7.90
N SER A 363 -12.70 5.10 -8.65
CA SER A 363 -13.16 5.33 -10.01
C SER A 363 -12.67 4.22 -10.95
N TYR A 364 -13.27 4.15 -12.14
CA TYR A 364 -12.89 3.16 -13.16
C TYR A 364 -11.40 3.24 -13.53
N GLU A 365 -10.85 4.45 -13.70
CA GLU A 365 -9.45 4.64 -14.08
C GLU A 365 -8.48 4.31 -12.93
N GLU A 366 -8.86 4.64 -11.69
CA GLU A 366 -8.08 4.24 -10.50
C GLU A 366 -8.05 2.72 -10.36
N LYS A 367 -9.19 2.02 -10.53
CA LYS A 367 -9.25 0.54 -10.55
C LYS A 367 -8.32 -0.01 -11.62
N ARG A 368 -8.40 0.50 -12.85
CA ARG A 368 -7.59 0.04 -13.98
C ARG A 368 -6.09 0.19 -13.68
N ARG A 369 -5.65 1.35 -13.18
CA ARG A 369 -4.24 1.60 -12.84
C ARG A 369 -3.75 0.68 -11.72
N LEU A 370 -4.55 0.53 -10.65
CA LEU A 370 -4.22 -0.34 -9.54
C LEU A 370 -4.14 -1.80 -9.98
N ILE A 371 -5.11 -2.27 -10.78
CA ILE A 371 -5.13 -3.63 -11.33
C ILE A 371 -3.87 -3.91 -12.16
N GLN A 372 -3.44 -2.97 -13.00
CA GLN A 372 -2.23 -3.13 -13.81
C GLN A 372 -0.99 -3.35 -12.92
N ILE A 373 -0.82 -2.51 -11.90
CA ILE A 373 0.32 -2.60 -10.99
C ILE A 373 0.30 -3.92 -10.20
N LEU A 374 -0.88 -4.29 -9.66
CA LEU A 374 -1.04 -5.56 -8.96
C LEU A 374 -0.74 -6.76 -9.88
N HIS A 375 -1.17 -6.70 -11.13
CA HIS A 375 -0.89 -7.74 -12.12
C HIS A 375 0.60 -7.84 -12.45
N ASP A 376 1.28 -6.71 -12.68
CA ASP A 376 2.71 -6.68 -13.01
C ASP A 376 3.56 -7.21 -11.85
N GLN A 377 3.17 -6.88 -10.60
CA GLN A 377 3.76 -7.47 -9.40
C GLN A 377 3.58 -8.99 -9.34
N LEU A 378 2.40 -9.53 -9.68
CA LEU A 378 2.22 -10.98 -9.74
C LEU A 378 3.06 -11.66 -10.84
N ILE A 379 3.45 -10.96 -11.90
CA ILE A 379 4.34 -11.53 -12.91
C ILE A 379 5.78 -11.56 -12.40
N GLU A 380 6.20 -10.48 -11.74
CA GLU A 380 7.58 -10.32 -11.25
C GLU A 380 7.90 -11.25 -10.08
N TYR A 381 6.96 -11.46 -9.15
CA TYR A 381 7.19 -12.16 -7.87
C TYR A 381 6.53 -13.55 -7.79
N SER A 382 6.39 -14.28 -8.91
CA SER A 382 5.77 -15.62 -8.88
C SER A 382 6.52 -16.56 -7.92
N PRO A 383 5.84 -17.26 -6.98
CA PRO A 383 6.46 -17.98 -5.85
C PRO A 383 7.13 -19.31 -6.25
N ALA A 384 7.80 -19.38 -7.39
CA ALA A 384 8.67 -20.49 -7.76
C ALA A 384 9.91 -20.60 -6.85
N THR A 385 10.13 -19.62 -5.96
CA THR A 385 11.19 -19.58 -4.97
C THR A 385 10.59 -19.32 -3.59
N GLU A 386 11.01 -20.08 -2.59
CA GLU A 386 10.65 -19.94 -1.17
C GLU A 386 11.12 -18.57 -0.61
N SER A 387 10.44 -17.47 -0.93
CA SER A 387 10.79 -16.11 -0.48
C SER A 387 9.69 -15.45 0.35
N ASP A 388 10.10 -14.43 1.09
CA ASP A 388 9.30 -13.55 1.98
C ASP A 388 8.10 -12.85 1.31
N ASP A 389 7.82 -13.09 0.01
CA ASP A 389 6.81 -12.40 -0.80
C ASP A 389 5.40 -13.05 -0.76
N GLU A 390 5.19 -14.09 0.05
CA GLU A 390 3.91 -14.84 0.13
C GLU A 390 2.73 -13.93 0.53
N ILE A 391 2.98 -12.92 1.38
CA ILE A 391 1.94 -12.02 1.89
C ILE A 391 1.42 -11.11 0.78
N ALA A 392 2.30 -10.39 0.07
CA ALA A 392 1.90 -9.49 -1.01
C ALA A 392 1.14 -10.25 -2.10
N TRP A 393 1.60 -11.47 -2.41
CA TRP A 393 0.95 -12.38 -3.33
C TRP A 393 -0.49 -12.73 -2.88
N GLU A 394 -0.65 -13.20 -1.65
CA GLU A 394 -1.95 -13.55 -1.08
C GLU A 394 -2.90 -12.34 -1.03
N CYS A 395 -2.40 -11.18 -0.57
CA CYS A 395 -3.16 -9.94 -0.49
C CYS A 395 -3.70 -9.51 -1.86
N THR A 396 -2.89 -9.65 -2.90
CA THR A 396 -3.28 -9.30 -4.27
C THR A 396 -4.42 -10.19 -4.76
N TRP A 397 -4.32 -11.51 -4.57
CA TRP A 397 -5.39 -12.43 -4.94
C TRP A 397 -6.68 -12.19 -4.14
N PHE A 398 -6.54 -11.82 -2.87
CA PHE A 398 -7.67 -11.40 -2.05
C PHE A 398 -8.39 -10.19 -2.65
N ILE A 399 -7.66 -9.16 -3.08
CA ILE A 399 -8.25 -7.97 -3.69
C ILE A 399 -8.94 -8.34 -5.02
N PHE A 400 -8.31 -9.14 -5.88
CA PHE A 400 -8.92 -9.57 -7.15
C PHE A 400 -10.19 -10.40 -6.95
N GLN A 401 -10.27 -11.23 -5.91
CA GLN A 401 -11.50 -11.96 -5.63
C GLN A 401 -12.62 -11.10 -5.01
N CYS A 402 -12.49 -9.77 -4.89
CA CYS A 402 -13.53 -8.90 -4.36
C CYS A 402 -14.52 -8.40 -5.43
N ALA A 403 -15.81 -8.39 -5.09
CA ALA A 403 -16.87 -8.17 -6.06
C ALA A 403 -16.92 -6.70 -6.49
N GLY A 404 -16.89 -6.43 -7.80
CA GLY A 404 -16.87 -5.07 -8.35
C GLY A 404 -15.48 -4.43 -8.43
N PHE A 405 -14.42 -5.10 -7.97
CA PHE A 405 -13.05 -4.61 -8.12
C PHE A 405 -12.55 -4.76 -9.56
N LEU A 406 -12.72 -5.94 -10.15
CA LEU A 406 -12.29 -6.27 -11.52
C LEU A 406 -13.21 -5.70 -12.63
N GLU A 407 -13.82 -4.54 -12.40
CA GLU A 407 -14.53 -3.78 -13.44
C GLU A 407 -13.52 -2.95 -14.21
N THR A 408 -12.83 -3.59 -15.16
CA THR A 408 -11.67 -3.03 -15.87
C THR A 408 -11.74 -3.35 -17.37
N THR A 409 -10.65 -3.19 -18.12
CA THR A 409 -10.58 -3.50 -19.56
C THR A 409 -10.75 -5.01 -19.79
N GLN A 410 -11.20 -5.38 -21.00
CA GLN A 410 -11.32 -6.77 -21.40
C GLN A 410 -9.98 -7.51 -21.32
N GLU A 411 -8.90 -6.84 -21.74
CA GLU A 411 -7.54 -7.37 -21.70
C GLU A 411 -7.10 -7.71 -20.26
N ASN A 412 -7.33 -6.81 -19.31
CA ASN A 412 -7.00 -7.05 -17.91
C ASN A 412 -7.81 -8.23 -17.35
N MET A 413 -9.11 -8.30 -17.65
CA MET A 413 -9.94 -9.43 -17.23
C MET A 413 -9.45 -10.76 -17.82
N ASP A 414 -9.09 -10.78 -19.10
CA ASP A 414 -8.57 -11.98 -19.74
C ASP A 414 -7.23 -12.42 -19.10
N ASN A 415 -6.28 -11.49 -18.93
CA ASN A 415 -4.96 -11.78 -18.38
C ASN A 415 -5.02 -12.26 -16.92
N ILE A 416 -5.85 -11.61 -16.09
CA ILE A 416 -6.02 -12.00 -14.68
C ILE A 416 -6.73 -13.36 -14.57
N CYS A 417 -7.70 -13.64 -15.44
CA CYS A 417 -8.37 -14.95 -15.45
C CYS A 417 -7.41 -16.07 -15.88
N GLN A 418 -6.59 -15.81 -16.90
CA GLN A 418 -5.52 -16.71 -17.36
C GLN A 418 -4.55 -17.00 -16.22
N LEU A 419 -4.02 -15.96 -15.56
CA LEU A 419 -3.07 -16.11 -14.47
C LEU A 419 -3.68 -16.87 -13.27
N ALA A 420 -4.95 -16.62 -12.94
CA ALA A 420 -5.65 -17.36 -11.90
C ALA A 420 -5.83 -18.85 -12.28
N ALA A 421 -6.13 -19.15 -13.54
CA ALA A 421 -6.22 -20.52 -14.04
C ALA A 421 -4.87 -21.24 -13.99
N GLU A 422 -3.78 -20.59 -14.38
CA GLU A 422 -2.42 -21.14 -14.29
C GLU A 422 -2.05 -21.47 -12.84
N ASN A 423 -2.34 -20.58 -11.90
CA ASN A 423 -2.11 -20.83 -10.47
C ASN A 423 -2.91 -22.04 -9.96
N LEU A 424 -4.15 -22.23 -10.44
CA LEU A 424 -4.94 -23.42 -10.10
C LEU A 424 -4.36 -24.70 -10.68
N THR A 425 -3.69 -24.65 -11.84
CA THR A 425 -3.02 -25.84 -12.42
C THR A 425 -1.70 -26.19 -11.75
N ARG A 426 -1.07 -25.24 -11.04
CA ARG A 426 0.20 -25.47 -10.32
C ARG A 426 0.01 -25.95 -8.88
N THR A 427 -1.18 -25.77 -8.30
CA THR A 427 -1.44 -26.21 -6.92
C THR A 427 -1.86 -27.68 -6.85
N ALA A 428 -1.41 -28.37 -5.80
CA ALA A 428 -1.92 -29.69 -5.41
C ALA A 428 -2.99 -29.61 -4.30
N ASP A 429 -3.12 -28.44 -3.65
CA ASP A 429 -4.01 -28.25 -2.51
C ASP A 429 -4.93 -27.03 -2.67
N ILE A 430 -6.24 -27.27 -2.76
CA ILE A 430 -7.26 -26.20 -2.78
C ILE A 430 -7.63 -25.73 -1.36
N GLY A 431 -7.14 -26.40 -0.32
CA GLY A 431 -7.28 -26.00 1.08
C GLY A 431 -6.57 -24.68 1.38
N LEU A 432 -5.51 -24.36 0.64
CA LEU A 432 -4.74 -23.12 0.74
C LEU A 432 -5.58 -21.88 0.38
N THR A 433 -5.23 -20.72 0.94
CA THR A 433 -5.96 -19.45 0.77
C THR A 433 -5.90 -18.93 -0.66
N THR A 434 -4.70 -18.84 -1.23
CA THR A 434 -4.47 -18.32 -2.59
C THR A 434 -5.22 -19.09 -3.68
N PRO A 435 -5.18 -20.44 -3.74
CA PRO A 435 -6.00 -21.21 -4.68
C PRO A 435 -7.51 -20.96 -4.55
N LYS A 436 -8.02 -20.77 -3.32
CA LYS A 436 -9.45 -20.42 -3.12
C LYS A 436 -9.78 -19.05 -3.69
N TYR A 437 -8.86 -18.09 -3.63
CA TYR A 437 -9.02 -16.77 -4.26
C TYR A 437 -8.97 -16.87 -5.78
N CYS A 438 -8.00 -17.61 -6.34
CA CYS A 438 -7.89 -17.88 -7.77
C CYS A 438 -9.16 -18.53 -8.32
N LEU A 439 -9.71 -19.54 -7.63
CA LEU A 439 -10.98 -20.18 -8.01
C LEU A 439 -12.13 -19.17 -8.04
N ASN A 440 -12.19 -18.23 -7.10
CA ASN A 440 -13.21 -17.18 -7.10
C ASN A 440 -13.04 -16.20 -8.26
N VAL A 441 -11.81 -15.87 -8.62
CA VAL A 441 -11.47 -15.01 -9.76
C VAL A 441 -11.93 -15.68 -11.06
N VAL A 442 -11.55 -16.94 -11.29
CA VAL A 442 -11.96 -17.72 -12.48
C VAL A 442 -13.48 -17.80 -12.58
N ILE A 443 -14.20 -18.10 -11.49
CA ILE A 443 -15.67 -18.15 -11.50
C ILE A 443 -16.32 -16.86 -12.01
N ARG A 444 -15.71 -15.71 -11.69
CA ARG A 444 -16.26 -14.40 -12.03
C ARG A 444 -15.87 -13.92 -13.41
N LEU A 445 -14.64 -14.24 -13.84
CA LEU A 445 -14.08 -13.72 -15.08
C LEU A 445 -14.29 -14.67 -16.26
N LEU A 446 -14.33 -15.99 -16.06
CA LEU A 446 -14.36 -16.97 -17.15
C LEU A 446 -15.49 -16.72 -18.17
N ARG A 447 -16.68 -16.32 -17.70
CA ARG A 447 -17.82 -16.00 -18.58
C ARG A 447 -17.79 -14.58 -19.16
N LYS A 448 -16.90 -13.73 -18.66
CA LYS A 448 -16.65 -12.37 -19.15
C LYS A 448 -15.48 -12.32 -20.12
N MET A 449 -14.66 -13.36 -20.19
CA MET A 449 -13.58 -13.47 -21.16
C MET A 449 -14.11 -13.49 -22.59
N THR A 450 -13.27 -13.08 -23.53
CA THR A 450 -13.58 -13.30 -24.96
C THR A 450 -13.67 -14.81 -25.25
N PRO A 451 -14.65 -15.29 -26.04
CA PRO A 451 -14.84 -16.72 -26.29
C PRO A 451 -13.59 -17.42 -26.83
N GLN A 452 -12.85 -16.77 -27.73
CA GLN A 452 -11.61 -17.33 -28.28
C GLN A 452 -10.53 -17.52 -27.22
N ARG A 453 -10.31 -16.53 -26.34
CA ARG A 453 -9.32 -16.64 -25.27
C ARG A 453 -9.75 -17.62 -24.18
N ALA A 454 -11.03 -17.65 -23.84
CA ALA A 454 -11.56 -18.60 -22.86
C ALA A 454 -11.37 -20.05 -23.33
N LEU A 455 -11.63 -20.34 -24.62
CA LEU A 455 -11.41 -21.65 -25.22
C LEU A 455 -9.92 -22.00 -25.31
N ALA A 456 -9.09 -21.04 -25.73
CA ALA A 456 -7.64 -21.21 -25.81
C ALA A 456 -7.05 -21.55 -24.45
N MET A 457 -7.38 -20.78 -23.41
CA MET A 457 -6.97 -21.02 -22.01
C MET A 457 -7.42 -22.39 -21.51
N ALA A 458 -8.70 -22.71 -21.68
CA ALA A 458 -9.27 -23.97 -21.21
C ALA A 458 -8.54 -25.18 -21.82
N THR A 459 -8.28 -25.11 -23.13
CA THR A 459 -7.58 -26.17 -23.87
C THR A 459 -6.09 -26.23 -23.52
N SER A 460 -5.39 -25.09 -23.52
CA SER A 460 -3.93 -25.06 -23.33
C SER A 460 -3.50 -25.50 -21.94
N LEU A 461 -4.30 -25.18 -20.92
CA LEU A 461 -4.04 -25.54 -19.53
C LEU A 461 -4.63 -26.90 -19.16
N ASN A 462 -5.39 -27.54 -20.06
CA ASN A 462 -6.25 -28.69 -19.72
C ASN A 462 -7.02 -28.45 -18.41
N LEU A 463 -7.58 -27.23 -18.27
CA LEU A 463 -7.99 -26.70 -16.97
C LEU A 463 -9.10 -27.56 -16.36
N LYS A 464 -10.03 -28.05 -17.17
CA LYS A 464 -11.14 -28.89 -16.68
C LYS A 464 -10.63 -30.17 -16.03
N SER A 465 -9.68 -30.87 -16.67
CA SER A 465 -9.09 -32.08 -16.09
C SER A 465 -8.36 -31.79 -14.78
N HIS A 466 -7.52 -30.75 -14.73
CA HIS A 466 -6.79 -30.40 -13.52
C HIS A 466 -7.72 -30.05 -12.35
N LEU A 467 -8.82 -29.33 -12.60
CA LEU A 467 -9.78 -29.01 -11.55
C LEU A 467 -10.50 -30.26 -11.01
N VAL A 468 -10.73 -31.26 -11.86
CA VAL A 468 -11.29 -32.55 -11.45
C VAL A 468 -10.28 -33.34 -10.62
N ASP A 469 -9.02 -33.40 -11.06
CA ASP A 469 -7.93 -34.01 -10.31
C ASP A 469 -7.82 -33.39 -8.92
N LEU A 470 -7.78 -32.06 -8.86
CA LEU A 470 -7.72 -31.30 -7.63
C LEU A 470 -8.93 -31.54 -6.73
N LEU A 471 -10.14 -31.66 -7.28
CA LEU A 471 -11.33 -31.98 -6.48
C LEU A 471 -11.31 -33.43 -5.98
N SER A 472 -10.84 -34.37 -6.80
CA SER A 472 -10.82 -35.81 -6.50
C SER A 472 -9.78 -36.18 -5.44
N GLY A 473 -8.65 -35.47 -5.39
CA GLY A 473 -7.57 -35.68 -4.42
C GLY A 473 -7.85 -35.11 -3.03
N GLN A 474 -9.00 -34.49 -2.80
CA GLN A 474 -9.28 -33.70 -1.60
C GLN A 474 -10.40 -34.31 -0.76
N ASN A 475 -10.27 -34.21 0.57
CA ASN A 475 -11.35 -34.56 1.47
C ASN A 475 -12.42 -33.46 1.45
N GLN A 476 -13.64 -33.80 1.04
CA GLN A 476 -14.72 -32.83 0.83
C GLN A 476 -15.24 -32.18 2.11
N ASP A 477 -15.16 -32.90 3.23
CA ASP A 477 -15.48 -32.34 4.55
C ASP A 477 -14.45 -31.26 4.95
N SER A 478 -13.19 -31.41 4.49
CA SER A 478 -12.11 -30.47 4.77
C SER A 478 -12.20 -29.19 3.93
N ILE A 479 -12.45 -29.31 2.62
CA ILE A 479 -12.52 -28.13 1.72
C ILE A 479 -13.87 -27.39 1.82
N GLY A 480 -14.90 -28.05 2.34
CA GLY A 480 -16.22 -27.52 2.60
C GLY A 480 -17.12 -27.37 1.36
N ILE A 481 -18.44 -27.54 1.55
CA ILE A 481 -19.46 -27.53 0.49
C ILE A 481 -19.47 -26.26 -0.39
N LYS A 482 -19.08 -25.10 0.17
CA LYS A 482 -19.00 -23.84 -0.60
C LYS A 482 -17.92 -23.93 -1.69
N THR A 483 -16.82 -24.62 -1.42
CA THR A 483 -15.71 -24.81 -2.36
C THR A 483 -16.07 -25.83 -3.41
N VAL A 484 -16.70 -26.95 -3.03
CA VAL A 484 -17.26 -27.93 -3.98
C VAL A 484 -18.22 -27.25 -4.96
N TYR A 485 -19.14 -26.42 -4.45
CA TYR A 485 -20.05 -25.63 -5.29
C TYR A 485 -19.34 -24.70 -6.29
N LYS A 486 -18.19 -24.14 -5.89
CA LYS A 486 -17.35 -23.30 -6.75
C LYS A 486 -16.74 -24.12 -7.89
N PHE A 487 -16.22 -25.32 -7.62
CA PHE A 487 -15.73 -26.23 -8.66
C PHE A 487 -16.81 -26.58 -9.69
N PHE A 488 -18.01 -26.97 -9.23
CA PHE A 488 -19.13 -27.29 -10.12
C PHE A 488 -19.45 -26.13 -11.07
N LYS A 489 -19.41 -24.88 -10.58
CA LYS A 489 -19.62 -23.71 -11.43
C LYS A 489 -18.58 -23.57 -12.53
N VAL A 490 -17.30 -23.73 -12.19
CA VAL A 490 -16.21 -23.58 -13.16
C VAL A 490 -16.26 -24.71 -14.17
N ILE A 491 -16.40 -25.97 -13.72
CA ILE A 491 -16.50 -27.14 -14.59
C ILE A 491 -17.68 -26.98 -15.56
N ASN A 492 -18.85 -26.59 -15.08
CA ASN A 492 -20.01 -26.35 -15.96
C ASN A 492 -19.76 -25.21 -16.96
N ALA A 493 -19.07 -24.14 -16.55
CA ALA A 493 -18.71 -23.05 -17.44
C ALA A 493 -17.72 -23.50 -18.52
N LEU A 494 -16.67 -24.25 -18.15
CA LEU A 494 -15.68 -24.81 -19.09
C LEU A 494 -16.34 -25.76 -20.10
N THR A 495 -17.20 -26.65 -19.63
CA THR A 495 -17.97 -27.57 -20.49
C THR A 495 -18.85 -26.83 -21.50
N SER A 496 -19.29 -25.61 -21.16
CA SER A 496 -20.06 -24.77 -22.08
C SER A 496 -19.18 -24.13 -23.15
N ILE A 497 -17.96 -23.73 -22.77
CA ILE A 497 -16.96 -23.15 -23.66
C ILE A 497 -16.46 -24.22 -24.63
N GLU A 498 -16.29 -25.45 -24.16
CA GLU A 498 -15.78 -26.60 -24.92
C GLU A 498 -16.87 -27.33 -25.72
N ARG A 499 -18.11 -26.82 -25.77
CA ARG A 499 -19.28 -27.55 -26.30
C ARG A 499 -19.11 -28.03 -27.75
N GLU A 500 -18.38 -27.29 -28.58
CA GLU A 500 -18.12 -27.68 -29.97
C GLU A 500 -17.22 -28.92 -30.08
N LYS A 501 -16.44 -29.23 -29.05
CA LYS A 501 -15.56 -30.40 -28.95
C LYS A 501 -16.17 -31.55 -28.16
N ARG A 502 -17.47 -31.52 -27.84
CA ARG A 502 -18.09 -32.53 -26.95
C ARG A 502 -17.95 -33.98 -27.44
N SER A 503 -17.82 -34.20 -28.75
CA SER A 503 -17.65 -35.53 -29.35
C SER A 503 -16.18 -35.88 -29.65
N ASP A 504 -15.23 -35.04 -29.22
CA ASP A 504 -13.79 -35.35 -29.28
C ASP A 504 -13.48 -36.46 -28.25
N PRO A 505 -12.80 -37.56 -28.64
CA PRO A 505 -12.44 -38.65 -27.73
C PRO A 505 -11.69 -38.21 -26.46
N LEU A 506 -10.80 -37.21 -26.57
CA LEU A 506 -10.09 -36.67 -25.41
C LEU A 506 -11.06 -35.94 -24.47
N GLN A 507 -12.03 -35.23 -25.05
CA GLN A 507 -13.01 -34.50 -24.28
C GLN A 507 -13.98 -35.43 -23.56
N ILE A 508 -14.41 -36.51 -24.22
CA ILE A 508 -15.21 -37.58 -23.65
C ILE A 508 -14.50 -38.20 -22.44
N SER A 509 -13.21 -38.53 -22.56
CA SER A 509 -12.43 -39.09 -21.45
C SER A 509 -12.33 -38.14 -20.25
N VAL A 510 -12.16 -36.84 -20.48
CA VAL A 510 -12.18 -35.85 -19.39
C VAL A 510 -13.58 -35.75 -18.77
N ASP A 511 -14.65 -35.78 -19.57
CA ASP A 511 -16.02 -35.70 -19.07
C ASP A 511 -16.46 -36.98 -18.32
N GLU A 512 -15.92 -38.15 -18.68
CA GLU A 512 -16.05 -39.41 -17.90
C GLU A 512 -15.46 -39.25 -16.49
N LYS A 513 -14.28 -38.65 -16.39
CA LYS A 513 -13.65 -38.35 -15.11
C LYS A 513 -14.44 -37.31 -14.32
N CYS A 514 -14.87 -36.23 -14.99
CA CYS A 514 -15.71 -35.19 -14.39
C CYS A 514 -16.98 -35.79 -13.80
N ILE A 515 -17.76 -36.55 -14.56
CA ILE A 515 -19.06 -37.06 -14.10
C ILE A 515 -18.88 -37.97 -12.88
N PHE A 516 -17.85 -38.82 -12.90
CA PHE A 516 -17.51 -39.67 -11.76
C PHE A 516 -17.20 -38.84 -10.51
N THR A 517 -16.28 -37.88 -10.61
CA THR A 517 -15.87 -37.04 -9.47
C THR A 517 -17.02 -36.18 -8.97
N LEU A 518 -17.82 -35.58 -9.85
CA LEU A 518 -18.98 -34.77 -9.45
C LEU A 518 -20.05 -35.62 -8.75
N MET A 519 -20.31 -36.84 -9.23
CA MET A 519 -21.24 -37.76 -8.58
C MET A 519 -20.74 -38.19 -7.20
N GLN A 520 -19.47 -38.55 -7.11
CA GLN A 520 -18.83 -38.85 -5.84
C GLN A 520 -18.98 -37.66 -4.89
N SER A 521 -18.72 -36.43 -5.35
CA SER A 521 -18.89 -35.25 -4.51
C SER A 521 -20.31 -34.96 -4.08
N VAL A 522 -21.29 -35.21 -4.94
CA VAL A 522 -22.69 -35.13 -4.54
C VAL A 522 -23.00 -36.18 -3.46
N SER A 523 -22.50 -37.41 -3.63
CA SER A 523 -22.69 -38.53 -2.71
C SER A 523 -22.05 -38.28 -1.35
N ASP A 524 -20.84 -37.75 -1.30
CA ASP A 524 -20.17 -37.42 -0.04
C ASP A 524 -20.97 -36.36 0.74
N LEU A 525 -21.64 -35.46 0.03
CA LEU A 525 -22.56 -34.46 0.59
C LEU A 525 -23.98 -35.00 0.84
N PHE A 526 -24.22 -36.31 0.84
CA PHE A 526 -25.56 -36.89 0.94
C PHE A 526 -26.36 -36.36 2.13
N PHE A 527 -25.75 -36.22 3.31
CA PHE A 527 -26.44 -35.75 4.52
C PHE A 527 -26.60 -34.22 4.57
N GLU A 528 -25.88 -33.47 3.75
CA GLU A 528 -25.94 -32.02 3.74
C GLU A 528 -27.30 -31.51 3.22
N VAL A 529 -27.88 -30.53 3.92
CA VAL A 529 -29.14 -29.88 3.50
C VAL A 529 -28.95 -29.16 2.15
N LYS A 530 -27.74 -28.65 1.90
CA LYS A 530 -27.40 -27.82 0.76
C LYS A 530 -27.02 -28.61 -0.51
N VAL A 531 -27.02 -29.95 -0.48
CA VAL A 531 -26.66 -30.84 -1.61
C VAL A 531 -27.58 -30.68 -2.84
N LEU A 532 -28.79 -30.14 -2.66
CA LEU A 532 -29.73 -29.87 -3.75
C LEU A 532 -29.15 -28.98 -4.85
N LYS A 533 -28.22 -28.09 -4.47
CA LYS A 533 -27.62 -27.14 -5.39
C LYS A 533 -26.53 -27.80 -6.27
N PRO A 534 -25.55 -28.54 -5.72
CA PRO A 534 -24.71 -29.46 -6.49
C PRO A 534 -25.50 -30.41 -7.40
N LEU A 535 -26.58 -31.02 -6.91
CA LEU A 535 -27.46 -31.89 -7.73
C LEU A 535 -28.02 -31.16 -8.95
N SER A 536 -28.49 -29.92 -8.78
CA SER A 536 -29.00 -29.11 -9.90
C SER A 536 -27.90 -28.76 -10.91
N MET A 537 -26.68 -28.54 -10.44
CA MET A 537 -25.53 -28.29 -11.31
C MET A 537 -25.08 -29.55 -12.06
N LEU A 538 -25.18 -30.72 -11.45
CA LEU A 538 -24.97 -32.00 -12.13
C LEU A 538 -26.01 -32.18 -13.25
N THR A 539 -27.26 -31.78 -13.03
CA THR A 539 -28.30 -31.75 -14.06
C THR A 539 -27.97 -30.82 -15.23
N ASP A 540 -27.41 -29.65 -14.96
CA ASP A 540 -26.94 -28.73 -16.02
C ASP A 540 -25.73 -29.29 -16.77
N TYR A 541 -24.88 -30.05 -16.08
CA TYR A 541 -23.67 -30.66 -16.64
C TYR A 541 -24.00 -31.78 -17.62
N VAL A 542 -24.86 -32.73 -17.23
CA VAL A 542 -25.21 -33.88 -18.09
C VAL A 542 -25.82 -33.45 -19.43
N GLN A 543 -26.55 -32.34 -19.45
CA GLN A 543 -27.14 -31.80 -20.69
C GLN A 543 -26.11 -31.24 -21.69
N ARG A 544 -24.85 -31.04 -21.27
CA ARG A 544 -23.80 -30.39 -22.05
C ARG A 544 -22.72 -31.35 -22.55
N ILE A 545 -22.66 -32.56 -22.00
CA ILE A 545 -21.69 -33.59 -22.36
C ILE A 545 -22.26 -34.57 -23.41
N ASP A 546 -21.39 -35.40 -23.96
CA ASP A 546 -21.79 -36.48 -24.88
C ASP A 546 -22.53 -37.60 -24.13
N THR A 547 -23.53 -38.21 -24.75
CA THR A 547 -24.37 -39.23 -24.11
C THR A 547 -23.62 -40.56 -23.91
N SER A 548 -22.52 -40.80 -24.63
CA SER A 548 -21.63 -41.94 -24.38
C SER A 548 -21.03 -41.94 -22.97
N VAL A 549 -20.77 -40.75 -22.41
CA VAL A 549 -20.24 -40.55 -21.05
C VAL A 549 -21.18 -41.09 -19.97
N TYR A 550 -22.48 -41.22 -20.27
CA TYR A 550 -23.46 -41.73 -19.31
C TYR A 550 -23.18 -43.18 -18.89
N ALA A 551 -22.38 -43.94 -19.66
CA ALA A 551 -21.95 -45.28 -19.26
C ALA A 551 -21.23 -45.26 -17.89
N VAL A 552 -20.32 -44.31 -17.66
CA VAL A 552 -19.58 -44.18 -16.38
C VAL A 552 -20.52 -43.81 -15.23
N PHE A 553 -21.52 -42.97 -15.52
CA PHE A 553 -22.55 -42.63 -14.54
C PHE A 553 -23.31 -43.87 -14.08
N PHE A 554 -23.77 -44.72 -15.00
CA PHE A 554 -24.57 -45.90 -14.66
C PHE A 554 -23.75 -47.01 -14.01
N GLN A 555 -22.48 -47.20 -14.40
CA GLN A 555 -21.55 -48.13 -13.72
C GLN A 555 -21.39 -47.82 -12.24
N ASN A 556 -21.52 -46.55 -11.84
CA ASN A 556 -21.34 -46.09 -10.46
C ASN A 556 -22.65 -45.65 -9.79
N PHE A 557 -23.79 -45.86 -10.46
CA PHE A 557 -25.09 -45.35 -10.02
C PHE A 557 -25.51 -45.92 -8.67
N SER A 558 -25.39 -47.24 -8.50
CA SER A 558 -25.76 -47.94 -7.25
C SER A 558 -24.98 -47.43 -6.04
N LYS A 559 -23.72 -47.02 -6.26
CA LYS A 559 -22.85 -46.49 -5.21
C LYS A 559 -23.22 -45.07 -4.81
N PHE A 560 -23.41 -44.18 -5.79
CA PHE A 560 -23.47 -42.74 -5.51
C PHE A 560 -24.88 -42.15 -5.50
N LEU A 561 -25.79 -42.61 -6.37
CA LEU A 561 -27.08 -41.95 -6.58
C LEU A 561 -28.30 -42.78 -6.18
N LEU A 562 -28.19 -44.11 -6.16
CA LEU A 562 -29.25 -44.98 -5.63
C LEU A 562 -29.64 -44.63 -4.18
N PRO A 563 -28.72 -44.30 -3.25
CA PRO A 563 -29.10 -43.86 -1.90
C PRO A 563 -30.03 -42.65 -1.88
N PHE A 564 -29.87 -41.73 -2.83
CA PHE A 564 -30.76 -40.56 -2.97
C PHE A 564 -32.15 -40.95 -3.46
N ILE A 565 -32.26 -41.89 -4.40
CA ILE A 565 -33.56 -42.41 -4.84
C ILE A 565 -34.29 -43.09 -3.69
N LEU A 566 -33.58 -43.87 -2.89
CA LEU A 566 -34.18 -44.60 -1.77
C LEU A 566 -34.49 -43.70 -0.57
N SER A 567 -34.06 -42.43 -0.55
CA SER A 567 -34.12 -41.54 0.61
C SER A 567 -35.52 -41.05 1.06
N ARG A 568 -36.62 -41.65 0.55
CA ARG A 568 -38.05 -41.45 0.93
C ARG A 568 -38.50 -40.00 1.20
N LYS A 569 -39.34 -39.48 0.29
CA LYS A 569 -40.05 -38.18 0.41
C LYS A 569 -39.13 -36.97 0.62
N THR A 570 -37.88 -37.05 0.15
CA THR A 570 -36.97 -35.92 0.19
C THR A 570 -37.00 -35.14 -1.11
N GLN A 571 -36.70 -33.85 -1.03
CA GLN A 571 -36.42 -33.05 -2.21
C GLN A 571 -35.21 -33.60 -3.01
N LYS A 572 -34.29 -34.31 -2.33
CA LYS A 572 -33.10 -34.92 -2.95
C LYS A 572 -33.50 -36.08 -3.88
N GLN A 573 -34.42 -36.93 -3.44
CA GLN A 573 -35.02 -38.01 -4.24
C GLN A 573 -35.65 -37.44 -5.53
N ARG A 574 -36.51 -36.43 -5.39
CA ARG A 574 -37.16 -35.77 -6.55
C ARG A 574 -36.15 -35.20 -7.55
N ARG A 575 -35.04 -34.64 -7.06
CA ARG A 575 -33.97 -34.09 -7.93
C ARG A 575 -33.23 -35.17 -8.71
N VAL A 576 -32.93 -36.32 -8.09
CA VAL A 576 -32.26 -37.43 -8.80
C VAL A 576 -33.19 -38.09 -9.83
N ILE A 577 -34.49 -38.25 -9.51
CA ILE A 577 -35.48 -38.72 -10.49
C ILE A 577 -35.54 -37.77 -11.70
N SER A 578 -35.61 -36.46 -11.44
CA SER A 578 -35.60 -35.45 -12.50
C SER A 578 -34.31 -35.45 -13.33
N LEU A 579 -33.14 -35.61 -12.69
CA LEU A 579 -31.85 -35.75 -13.36
C LEU A 579 -31.87 -36.95 -14.33
N LEU A 580 -32.33 -38.12 -13.88
CA LEU A 580 -32.42 -39.31 -14.71
C LEU A 580 -33.41 -39.15 -15.86
N GLY A 581 -34.56 -38.51 -15.63
CA GLY A 581 -35.51 -38.18 -16.70
C GLY A 581 -34.92 -37.24 -17.75
N ILE A 582 -34.09 -36.28 -17.35
CA ILE A 582 -33.36 -35.41 -18.29
C ILE A 582 -32.33 -36.20 -19.07
N MET A 583 -31.56 -37.07 -18.43
CA MET A 583 -30.60 -37.93 -19.12
C MET A 583 -31.29 -38.85 -20.14
N MET A 584 -32.47 -39.40 -19.81
CA MET A 584 -33.30 -40.17 -20.74
C MET A 584 -33.66 -39.35 -21.98
N CYS A 585 -34.15 -38.12 -21.80
CA CYS A 585 -34.49 -37.22 -22.90
C CYS A 585 -33.26 -36.80 -23.74
N CYS A 586 -32.05 -36.78 -23.14
CA CYS A 586 -30.82 -36.51 -23.89
C CYS A 586 -30.43 -37.70 -24.79
N VAL A 587 -30.72 -38.92 -24.38
CA VAL A 587 -30.44 -40.15 -25.14
C VAL A 587 -31.50 -40.39 -26.21
N ASP A 588 -32.77 -40.24 -25.86
CA ASP A 588 -33.90 -40.43 -26.76
C ASP A 588 -34.71 -39.14 -26.84
N GLN A 589 -34.68 -38.49 -28.02
CA GLN A 589 -35.38 -37.24 -28.27
C GLN A 589 -36.91 -37.42 -28.31
N ASN A 590 -37.40 -38.65 -28.46
CA ASN A 590 -38.82 -38.97 -28.44
C ASN A 590 -39.33 -39.25 -27.02
N ALA A 591 -38.44 -39.36 -26.03
CA ALA A 591 -38.82 -39.60 -24.65
C ALA A 591 -39.54 -38.38 -24.05
N SER A 592 -40.66 -38.62 -23.38
CA SER A 592 -41.43 -37.58 -22.70
C SER A 592 -40.68 -37.06 -21.46
N ARG A 593 -40.65 -35.73 -21.29
CA ARG A 593 -40.16 -35.11 -20.06
C ARG A 593 -41.07 -35.47 -18.89
N LEU A 594 -40.48 -35.93 -17.80
CA LEU A 594 -41.24 -36.24 -16.57
C LEU A 594 -41.92 -34.97 -16.04
N THR A 595 -43.24 -35.06 -15.82
CA THR A 595 -44.02 -33.98 -15.20
C THR A 595 -43.87 -33.99 -13.67
N GLY A 596 -44.30 -32.92 -13.01
CA GLY A 596 -44.33 -32.87 -11.55
C GLY A 596 -45.20 -33.96 -10.91
N ASP A 597 -46.26 -34.35 -11.61
CA ASP A 597 -47.20 -35.39 -11.19
C ASP A 597 -46.56 -36.77 -11.36
N THR A 598 -45.95 -37.04 -12.53
CA THR A 598 -45.19 -38.29 -12.78
C THR A 598 -44.07 -38.50 -11.77
N ILE A 599 -43.30 -37.44 -11.43
CA ILE A 599 -42.25 -37.53 -10.41
C ILE A 599 -42.86 -37.83 -9.02
N THR A 600 -44.03 -37.29 -8.73
CA THR A 600 -44.72 -37.53 -7.45
C THR A 600 -45.20 -38.98 -7.35
N GLU A 601 -45.74 -39.53 -8.42
CA GLU A 601 -46.15 -40.93 -8.54
C GLU A 601 -44.95 -41.89 -8.37
N ILE A 602 -43.84 -41.64 -9.07
CA ILE A 602 -42.59 -42.39 -8.91
C ILE A 602 -42.13 -42.37 -7.44
N CYS A 603 -42.14 -41.20 -6.79
CA CYS A 603 -41.79 -41.07 -5.38
C CYS A 603 -42.71 -41.88 -4.45
N MET A 604 -44.02 -41.97 -4.77
CA MET A 604 -44.98 -42.76 -3.99
C MET A 604 -44.68 -44.25 -4.09
N HIS A 605 -44.47 -44.79 -5.29
CA HIS A 605 -44.17 -46.22 -5.44
C HIS A 605 -42.82 -46.63 -4.84
N ILE A 606 -41.79 -45.75 -4.90
CA ILE A 606 -40.52 -45.99 -4.17
C ILE A 606 -40.74 -46.01 -2.64
N TYR A 607 -41.71 -45.24 -2.13
CA TYR A 607 -42.02 -45.24 -0.70
C TYR A 607 -42.67 -46.56 -0.26
N GLU A 608 -43.55 -47.12 -1.10
CA GLU A 608 -44.26 -48.39 -0.87
C GLU A 608 -43.35 -49.61 -0.96
N TYR A 609 -42.23 -49.50 -1.68
CA TYR A 609 -41.24 -50.56 -1.81
C TYR A 609 -40.56 -50.92 -0.47
N ASP A 610 -40.53 -52.22 -0.14
CA ASP A 610 -39.87 -52.77 1.06
C ASP A 610 -38.35 -52.94 0.81
N ARG A 611 -37.53 -52.42 1.73
CA ARG A 611 -36.06 -52.31 1.59
C ARG A 611 -35.29 -53.61 1.85
N LYS A 612 -35.97 -54.74 2.04
CA LYS A 612 -35.33 -56.03 2.31
C LYS A 612 -34.74 -56.70 1.07
N GLU A 613 -35.02 -56.16 -0.11
CA GLU A 613 -34.54 -56.63 -1.41
C GLU A 613 -33.45 -55.72 -1.99
N ASP A 614 -32.81 -56.17 -3.08
CA ASP A 614 -31.84 -55.38 -3.85
C ASP A 614 -32.41 -53.99 -4.18
N GLY A 615 -31.63 -52.93 -3.94
CA GLY A 615 -32.06 -51.56 -4.17
C GLY A 615 -32.41 -51.26 -5.63
N LEU A 616 -31.87 -52.01 -6.60
CA LEU A 616 -32.20 -51.86 -8.02
C LEU A 616 -33.57 -52.43 -8.39
N LYS A 617 -34.09 -53.41 -7.64
CA LYS A 617 -35.44 -53.98 -7.86
C LYS A 617 -36.57 -52.99 -7.58
N VAL A 618 -36.26 -51.82 -7.00
CA VAL A 618 -37.23 -50.72 -6.91
C VAL A 618 -37.74 -50.30 -8.30
N PHE A 619 -36.94 -50.43 -9.36
CA PHE A 619 -37.36 -50.09 -10.72
C PHE A 619 -38.32 -51.14 -11.29
N GLU A 620 -38.06 -52.43 -11.07
CA GLU A 620 -39.00 -53.52 -11.40
C GLU A 620 -40.35 -53.31 -10.69
N TRP A 621 -40.31 -52.94 -9.40
CA TRP A 621 -41.51 -52.64 -8.64
C TRP A 621 -42.34 -51.51 -9.26
N ILE A 622 -41.68 -50.41 -9.68
CA ILE A 622 -42.36 -49.29 -10.35
C ILE A 622 -42.99 -49.76 -11.66
N VAL A 623 -42.28 -50.55 -12.48
CA VAL A 623 -42.84 -51.06 -13.75
C VAL A 623 -44.05 -51.95 -13.51
N LYS A 624 -44.08 -52.76 -12.43
CA LYS A 624 -45.19 -53.67 -12.11
C LYS A 624 -46.40 -52.99 -11.46
N LYS A 625 -46.22 -51.83 -10.81
CA LYS A 625 -47.24 -51.22 -9.93
C LYS A 625 -47.71 -49.83 -10.36
N CYS A 626 -46.96 -49.14 -11.21
CA CYS A 626 -47.27 -47.78 -11.63
C CYS A 626 -48.19 -47.79 -12.86
N GLU A 627 -49.29 -47.03 -12.81
CA GLU A 627 -50.23 -46.89 -13.94
C GLU A 627 -49.73 -45.88 -14.99
N SER A 628 -48.87 -44.92 -14.60
CA SER A 628 -48.24 -44.00 -15.56
C SER A 628 -47.27 -44.71 -16.50
N LYS A 629 -47.59 -44.62 -17.78
CA LYS A 629 -46.73 -45.10 -18.88
C LYS A 629 -45.35 -44.42 -18.84
N GLU A 630 -45.31 -43.12 -18.59
CA GLU A 630 -44.05 -42.36 -18.51
C GLU A 630 -43.17 -42.80 -17.33
N ALA A 631 -43.77 -43.12 -16.18
CA ALA A 631 -43.05 -43.61 -15.02
C ALA A 631 -42.51 -45.04 -15.23
N ALA A 632 -43.29 -45.91 -15.87
CA ALA A 632 -42.85 -47.25 -16.25
C ALA A 632 -41.73 -47.22 -17.31
N GLU A 633 -41.83 -46.37 -18.34
CA GLU A 633 -40.77 -46.15 -19.34
C GLU A 633 -39.47 -45.64 -18.71
N TRP A 634 -39.58 -44.65 -17.80
CA TRP A 634 -38.43 -44.16 -17.06
C TRP A 634 -37.77 -45.27 -16.22
N ALA A 635 -38.55 -46.06 -15.49
CA ALA A 635 -38.02 -47.13 -14.66
C ALA A 635 -37.34 -48.23 -15.50
N ARG A 636 -37.93 -48.62 -16.64
CA ARG A 636 -37.30 -49.55 -17.61
C ARG A 636 -35.99 -48.99 -18.14
N TRP A 637 -35.97 -47.72 -18.53
CA TRP A 637 -34.76 -47.08 -19.06
C TRP A 637 -33.63 -47.04 -18.03
N VAL A 638 -33.92 -46.66 -16.78
CA VAL A 638 -32.92 -46.65 -15.71
C VAL A 638 -32.44 -48.07 -15.40
N SER A 639 -33.35 -49.04 -15.28
CA SER A 639 -33.03 -50.45 -15.00
C SER A 639 -32.12 -51.05 -16.09
N GLY A 640 -32.49 -50.89 -17.36
CA GLY A 640 -31.70 -51.39 -18.49
C GLY A 640 -30.31 -50.77 -18.55
N ARG A 641 -30.16 -49.49 -18.19
CA ARG A 641 -28.85 -48.82 -18.12
C ARG A 641 -27.98 -49.30 -16.95
N CYS A 642 -28.61 -49.80 -15.88
CA CYS A 642 -27.93 -50.45 -14.76
C CYS A 642 -27.63 -51.94 -15.00
N GLY A 643 -27.97 -52.49 -16.18
CA GLY A 643 -27.74 -53.90 -16.52
C GLY A 643 -28.75 -54.88 -15.92
N VAL A 644 -29.93 -54.40 -15.53
CA VAL A 644 -31.02 -55.21 -14.98
C VAL A 644 -32.16 -55.25 -16.01
N GLU A 645 -32.36 -56.41 -16.64
CA GLU A 645 -33.48 -56.65 -17.55
C GLU A 645 -34.75 -56.96 -16.74
N ILE A 646 -35.84 -56.24 -17.04
CA ILE A 646 -37.14 -56.45 -16.41
C ILE A 646 -37.91 -57.42 -17.31
N GLU A 647 -38.11 -58.65 -16.85
CA GLU A 647 -38.90 -59.65 -17.58
C GLU A 647 -40.36 -59.16 -17.74
N GLU A 648 -40.89 -59.24 -18.97
CA GLU A 648 -42.31 -59.02 -19.25
C GLU A 648 -43.11 -60.21 -18.69
N GLU A 649 -43.96 -59.98 -17.69
CA GLU A 649 -45.01 -60.95 -17.37
C GLU A 649 -46.07 -60.85 -18.47
N ASP A 650 -46.10 -61.83 -19.38
CA ASP A 650 -47.18 -62.04 -20.33
C ASP A 650 -48.54 -61.95 -19.62
N GLU A 651 -49.49 -61.26 -20.26
CA GLU A 651 -50.88 -61.09 -19.84
C GLU A 651 -51.45 -62.40 -19.27
N LYS A 652 -51.68 -62.45 -17.95
CA LYS A 652 -52.52 -63.49 -17.37
C LYS A 652 -53.95 -63.27 -17.84
N GLU A 653 -54.41 -64.19 -18.68
CA GLU A 653 -55.81 -64.40 -19.04
C GLU A 653 -56.73 -64.20 -17.82
N GLU A 654 -57.66 -63.26 -17.93
CA GLU A 654 -58.77 -63.10 -17.00
C GLU A 654 -59.70 -64.32 -17.09
N GLU A 655 -59.76 -65.12 -16.03
CA GLU A 655 -60.80 -66.14 -15.84
C GLU A 655 -62.11 -65.44 -15.39
N PRO A 656 -63.26 -65.65 -16.07
CA PRO A 656 -64.46 -64.86 -15.80
C PRO A 656 -65.21 -65.30 -14.53
N ALA A 657 -65.75 -64.30 -13.83
CA ALA A 657 -66.47 -64.38 -12.57
C ALA A 657 -67.65 -65.39 -12.56
N ALA A 658 -67.57 -66.37 -11.67
CA ALA A 658 -68.70 -67.23 -11.31
C ALA A 658 -69.70 -66.50 -10.40
N LYS A 659 -70.93 -66.34 -10.90
CA LYS A 659 -72.12 -65.90 -10.15
C LYS A 659 -72.36 -66.79 -8.92
N ARG A 660 -72.31 -66.21 -7.71
CA ARG A 660 -72.91 -66.80 -6.51
C ARG A 660 -74.41 -66.48 -6.45
N VAL A 661 -75.22 -67.49 -6.74
CA VAL A 661 -76.62 -67.57 -6.33
C VAL A 661 -76.68 -67.89 -4.84
N LYS A 662 -77.50 -67.15 -4.07
CA LYS A 662 -77.83 -67.44 -2.67
C LYS A 662 -78.77 -68.64 -2.58
N SER A 663 -78.59 -69.49 -1.58
CA SER A 663 -79.66 -70.31 -1.01
C SER A 663 -79.68 -70.19 0.51
N LEU A 664 -80.82 -69.70 1.01
CA LEU A 664 -81.37 -69.65 2.38
C LEU A 664 -80.46 -69.15 3.51
#